data_AF-A0A9P8TEB6-F1
#
_entry.id   AF-A0A9P8TEB6-F1
#
_cell.length_a   1.000
_cell.length_b   1.000
_cell.length_c   1.000
_cell.angle_alpha   90.00
_cell.angle_beta   90.00
_cell.angle_gamma   90.00
#
_symmetry.space_group_name_H-M   'P 1'
#
loop_
_entity.id
_entity.type
_entity.pdbx_description
1 polymer ?
#
loop_
_entity_poly.entity_id
_entity_poly.type
_entity_poly.pdbx_seq_one_letter_code
_entity_poly.pdbx_strand_id
1 'polypeptide(L)'
;MRLPHSVLLAIAFFTVAYGAILGIDLGQDFTKAAVVAPGVPFEIVMSADSKRKDVSGLAIKKLGKDEIERIYGSATNSLFTRFPKNCLLNFKALLGKSTEDPVVTHYLTSHPSVDLVPSKRDTIEFKIDDNTYPVEEVLAMNLQNIADRASLILKEKAPGGYSQINDIAVTVPGFFTESQRNAIQDAATLSGFKTIALVDDGVAIATNFATNRDFTVGKKESHIIYDMGAGSTKATLVSFLKLNETQPLQIVVEGYSYDEALGGTFFTNSVAELIKNKFLESYSKIRSDILNSNSRAIAKIYQSAEKAKLVLSANNEAHISIESIIDDIDFKSKITREEFEEIISDSAPRISAPIIHALQDADLNLEDISSVIYAGGSTRVPFVQQHLLSLLGEELISKTINADEAAVLGTTLRGVQISKMFKAKEFNVTNNSIYNYRTIFDDDTEHLVFPRGSSYGIQQEIDITDNFVPGKAIGFDLAEDNRRFLQHIIPQDYKHSFNESNCVSDVKIFANFDLSESRLFKLEAIEARCELQSAEKEKGFLDKLKGDTKTEIAPRYARSKVPFKTDYFPKRPLGNVAIQDLKYHIQQLNAKDLQRKQLSEKLNELEATLYSARNYIEDDEVNTHGPSSVIESLQKSITENLEWLDYESENAKVKEIKQKIESIKTYRKQIEKYIKQSSIPLDEEEFKNIHESLSQSLESSETTLNSLAQESLDISEKFSQIGLDYAKELTKLTKVAQSLPKKEFEEANEKVSSIFKEIEKLLSNSKNIKSKSREELFELREKALTNLEVLTKIEKQFKLTHSQRLKELNGAIVRFYKAQKRAEQKAKEEEAKKKAAKIDTDAIEQEGFHDNDDDIFEDAFEDASEGDGIEDESKFSKNKDHDEL
;
A
#
# COMPACT_ATOMS: atom_id res chain seq x y z
N MET A 1 -38.16 -8.33 13.12
CA MET A 1 -37.32 -7.26 13.70
C MET A 1 -36.41 -6.71 12.61
N ARG A 2 -36.70 -5.53 12.08
CA ARG A 2 -35.75 -4.80 11.21
C ARG A 2 -34.92 -3.91 12.12
N LEU A 3 -33.60 -4.07 12.11
CA LEU A 3 -32.71 -3.17 12.82
C LEU A 3 -32.94 -1.73 12.30
N PRO A 4 -33.03 -0.73 13.19
CA PRO A 4 -33.31 0.64 12.79
C PRO A 4 -32.15 1.19 11.93
N HIS A 5 -32.49 2.05 10.96
CA HIS A 5 -31.53 2.67 10.03
C HIS A 5 -30.35 3.37 10.74
N SER A 6 -30.54 3.82 11.98
CA SER A 6 -29.50 4.38 12.85
C SER A 6 -28.42 3.36 13.24
N VAL A 7 -28.76 2.07 13.38
CA VAL A 7 -27.79 1.01 13.67
C VAL A 7 -27.02 0.61 12.42
N LEU A 8 -27.66 0.63 11.24
CA LEU A 8 -26.95 0.43 9.96
C LEU A 8 -25.99 1.57 9.65
N LEU A 9 -26.36 2.83 9.97
CA LEU A 9 -25.47 3.97 9.87
C LEU A 9 -24.31 3.87 10.88
N ALA A 10 -24.58 3.46 12.13
CA ALA A 10 -23.54 3.25 13.13
C ALA A 10 -22.56 2.12 12.75
N ILE A 11 -23.05 1.03 12.13
CA ILE A 11 -22.20 -0.05 11.61
C ILE A 11 -21.38 0.43 10.38
N ALA A 12 -21.89 1.36 9.58
CA ALA A 12 -21.12 2.00 8.51
C ALA A 12 -20.05 2.99 9.00
N PHE A 13 -20.17 3.50 10.24
CA PHE A 13 -19.18 4.37 10.89
C PHE A 13 -18.14 3.63 11.74
N PHE A 14 -18.29 2.33 11.97
CA PHE A 14 -17.21 1.48 12.48
C PHE A 14 -16.34 0.97 11.31
N THR A 15 -15.79 1.88 10.50
CA THR A 15 -14.46 1.60 9.96
C THR A 15 -13.52 1.67 11.15
N VAL A 16 -13.32 0.54 11.84
CA VAL A 16 -12.16 0.41 12.71
C VAL A 16 -10.97 0.76 11.83
N ALA A 17 -10.32 1.88 12.10
CA ALA A 17 -9.12 2.29 11.39
C ALA A 17 -8.03 1.27 11.77
N TYR A 18 -8.02 0.17 11.02
CA TYR A 18 -7.11 -0.93 11.19
C TYR A 18 -5.73 -0.46 10.72
N GLY A 19 -4.91 -0.01 11.67
CA GLY A 19 -3.56 0.46 11.43
C GLY A 19 -2.59 -0.68 11.15
N ALA A 20 -1.89 -0.63 10.02
CA ALA A 20 -0.74 -1.47 9.73
C ALA A 20 0.53 -0.62 9.69
N ILE A 21 1.63 -1.17 10.21
CA ILE A 21 2.93 -0.50 10.23
C ILE A 21 3.87 -1.27 9.33
N LEU A 22 4.57 -0.54 8.46
CA LEU A 22 5.68 -1.05 7.67
C LEU A 22 6.99 -0.60 8.31
N GLY A 23 7.77 -1.53 8.84
CA GLY A 23 9.15 -1.26 9.22
C GLY A 23 10.08 -1.51 8.05
N ILE A 24 11.01 -0.59 7.81
CA ILE A 24 12.02 -0.64 6.75
C ILE A 24 13.40 -0.64 7.38
N ASP A 25 14.21 -1.65 7.05
CA ASP A 25 15.66 -1.55 7.14
C ASP A 25 16.20 -0.98 5.82
N LEU A 26 16.49 0.33 5.79
CA LEU A 26 17.01 1.02 4.63
C LEU A 26 18.52 0.77 4.54
N GLY A 27 18.92 -0.36 3.97
CA GLY A 27 20.34 -0.66 3.77
C GLY A 27 20.96 0.09 2.58
N GLN A 28 22.29 0.04 2.49
CA GLN A 28 23.05 0.61 1.38
C GLN A 28 22.99 -0.28 0.13
N ASP A 29 23.20 -1.61 0.29
CA ASP A 29 23.08 -2.59 -0.80
C ASP A 29 21.68 -3.21 -0.88
N PHE A 30 21.09 -3.47 0.29
CA PHE A 30 19.83 -4.18 0.39
C PHE A 30 18.85 -3.54 1.36
N THR A 31 17.64 -3.30 0.89
CA THR A 31 16.50 -2.84 1.69
C THR A 31 15.69 -4.05 2.14
N LYS A 32 15.27 -4.07 3.41
CA LYS A 32 14.39 -5.12 3.95
C LYS A 32 13.18 -4.46 4.56
N ALA A 33 12.07 -5.18 4.56
CA ALA A 33 10.83 -4.65 5.10
C ALA A 33 10.09 -5.74 5.87
N ALA A 34 9.39 -5.32 6.93
CA ALA A 34 8.48 -6.17 7.66
C ALA A 34 7.17 -5.41 7.90
N VAL A 35 6.06 -6.11 7.76
CA VAL A 35 4.72 -5.55 8.00
C VAL A 35 4.11 -6.22 9.23
N VAL A 36 3.37 -5.44 10.01
CA VAL A 36 2.66 -5.92 11.19
C VAL A 36 1.32 -5.20 11.31
N ALA A 37 0.30 -5.92 11.74
CA ALA A 37 -1.04 -5.38 11.93
C ALA A 37 -1.80 -6.21 12.98
N PRO A 38 -2.87 -5.71 13.61
CA PRO A 38 -3.67 -6.52 14.53
C PRO A 38 -4.14 -7.86 13.90
N GLY A 39 -3.77 -8.98 14.51
CA GLY A 39 -4.07 -10.33 14.00
C GLY A 39 -3.12 -10.82 12.88
N VAL A 40 -2.20 -9.99 12.39
CA VAL A 40 -1.12 -10.37 11.48
C VAL A 40 0.22 -10.24 12.22
N PRO A 41 0.95 -11.33 12.49
CA PRO A 41 2.25 -11.25 13.14
C PRO A 41 3.26 -10.48 12.28
N PHE A 42 4.48 -10.28 12.78
CA PHE A 42 5.55 -9.68 11.99
C PHE A 42 5.85 -10.56 10.77
N GLU A 43 5.65 -10.02 9.57
CA GLU A 43 5.88 -10.71 8.31
C GLU A 43 6.94 -9.99 7.50
N ILE A 44 8.01 -10.70 7.11
CA ILE A 44 9.01 -10.15 6.19
C ILE A 44 8.39 -10.03 4.80
N VAL A 45 8.50 -8.83 4.22
CA VAL A 45 8.04 -8.56 2.85
C VAL A 45 9.08 -9.11 1.87
N MET A 46 8.71 -10.17 1.17
CA MET A 46 9.58 -10.79 0.18
C MET A 46 9.66 -9.95 -1.11
N SER A 47 10.79 -10.06 -1.80
CA SER A 47 10.97 -9.56 -3.15
C SER A 47 10.11 -10.34 -4.17
N ALA A 48 9.98 -9.82 -5.39
CA ALA A 48 9.28 -10.51 -6.47
C ALA A 48 9.86 -11.91 -6.79
N ASP A 49 11.16 -12.12 -6.52
CA ASP A 49 11.85 -13.40 -6.69
C ASP A 49 11.93 -14.23 -5.39
N SER A 50 11.02 -13.97 -4.43
CA SER A 50 10.92 -14.67 -3.14
C SER A 50 12.15 -14.57 -2.23
N LYS A 51 13.03 -13.58 -2.44
CA LYS A 51 14.14 -13.27 -1.52
C LYS A 51 13.66 -12.40 -0.37
N ARG A 52 14.30 -12.54 0.81
CA ARG A 52 13.98 -11.81 2.05
C ARG A 52 14.61 -10.42 2.15
N LYS A 53 15.31 -9.99 1.09
CA LYS A 53 15.94 -8.66 0.97
C LYS A 53 15.87 -8.22 -0.48
N ASP A 54 15.68 -6.93 -0.68
CA ASP A 54 15.57 -6.30 -1.98
C ASP A 54 16.82 -5.48 -2.30
N VAL A 55 17.17 -5.32 -3.56
CA VAL A 55 18.29 -4.46 -3.95
C VAL A 55 17.91 -3.01 -3.66
N SER A 56 18.79 -2.27 -2.99
CA SER A 56 18.55 -0.86 -2.66
C SER A 56 18.73 0.02 -3.89
N GLY A 57 17.62 0.28 -4.58
CA GLY A 57 17.52 1.19 -5.71
C GLY A 57 16.73 0.61 -6.88
N LEU A 58 16.70 1.35 -7.99
CA LEU A 58 15.93 0.99 -9.18
C LEU A 58 16.67 1.38 -10.46
N ALA A 59 16.30 0.76 -11.58
CA ALA A 59 16.69 1.24 -12.90
C ALA A 59 15.54 2.00 -13.57
N ILE A 60 15.87 3.09 -14.27
CA ILE A 60 14.95 3.84 -15.12
C ILE A 60 15.37 3.64 -16.57
N LYS A 61 14.61 2.83 -17.29
CA LYS A 61 14.85 2.52 -18.70
C LYS A 61 13.93 3.36 -19.59
N LYS A 62 14.47 3.97 -20.64
CA LYS A 62 13.66 4.65 -21.66
C LYS A 62 12.98 3.65 -22.59
N LEU A 63 11.67 3.76 -22.76
CA LEU A 63 10.88 2.98 -23.73
C LEU A 63 10.55 3.78 -24.99
N GLY A 64 10.36 5.09 -24.85
CA GLY A 64 10.01 6.00 -25.94
C GLY A 64 10.45 7.44 -25.65
N LYS A 65 9.91 8.43 -26.38
CA LYS A 65 10.31 9.83 -26.21
C LYS A 65 9.98 10.36 -24.80
N ASP A 66 8.79 10.00 -24.30
CA ASP A 66 8.23 10.48 -23.02
C ASP A 66 7.79 9.31 -22.10
N GLU A 67 8.27 8.10 -22.38
CA GLU A 67 7.94 6.90 -21.61
C GLU A 67 9.17 6.24 -21.02
N ILE A 68 9.06 5.94 -19.73
CA ILE A 68 10.05 5.22 -18.96
C ILE A 68 9.44 3.96 -18.35
N GLU A 69 10.31 3.00 -18.08
CA GLU A 69 10.04 1.82 -17.30
C GLU A 69 10.92 1.84 -16.06
N ARG A 70 10.30 1.68 -14.89
CA ARG A 70 11.00 1.47 -13.62
C ARG A 70 11.16 -0.02 -13.36
N ILE A 71 12.37 -0.41 -12.99
CA ILE A 71 12.75 -1.81 -12.74
C ILE A 71 13.36 -1.89 -11.36
N TYR A 72 12.89 -2.83 -10.55
CA TYR A 72 13.23 -2.96 -9.14
C TYR A 72 13.92 -4.30 -8.85
N GLY A 73 14.61 -4.37 -7.73
CA GLY A 73 15.18 -5.60 -7.19
C GLY A 73 16.23 -6.26 -8.05
N SER A 74 16.20 -7.60 -8.11
CA SER A 74 17.30 -8.37 -8.71
C SER A 74 17.49 -8.11 -10.22
N ALA A 75 16.42 -7.71 -10.89
CA ALA A 75 16.45 -7.29 -12.29
C ALA A 75 17.35 -6.05 -12.49
N THR A 76 17.38 -5.12 -11.53
CA THR A 76 18.27 -3.94 -11.58
C THR A 76 19.73 -4.34 -11.62
N ASN A 77 20.15 -5.32 -10.82
CA ASN A 77 21.53 -5.84 -10.82
C ASN A 77 21.91 -6.50 -12.15
N SER A 78 20.95 -7.14 -12.82
CA SER A 78 21.17 -7.77 -14.12
C SER A 78 21.34 -6.72 -15.23
N LEU A 79 20.69 -5.56 -15.09
CA LEU A 79 20.80 -4.45 -16.04
C LEU A 79 22.04 -3.58 -15.81
N PHE A 80 22.58 -3.56 -14.60
CA PHE A 80 23.70 -2.68 -14.21
C PHE A 80 24.91 -2.75 -15.16
N THR A 81 25.31 -3.95 -15.60
CA THR A 81 26.46 -4.12 -16.52
C THR A 81 26.15 -3.69 -17.96
N ARG A 82 24.87 -3.66 -18.35
CA ARG A 82 24.42 -3.29 -19.69
C ARG A 82 24.08 -1.80 -19.80
N PHE A 83 23.45 -1.24 -18.78
CA PHE A 83 22.94 0.13 -18.72
C PHE A 83 23.32 0.82 -17.40
N PRO A 84 24.62 0.97 -17.08
CA PRO A 84 25.07 1.47 -15.78
C PRO A 84 24.57 2.90 -15.47
N LYS A 85 24.40 3.75 -16.49
CA LYS A 85 23.85 5.11 -16.34
C LYS A 85 22.40 5.12 -15.83
N ASN A 86 21.63 4.08 -16.15
CA ASN A 86 20.20 4.00 -15.87
C ASN A 86 19.90 3.32 -14.52
N CYS A 87 20.89 2.70 -13.89
CA CYS A 87 20.76 1.96 -12.64
C CYS A 87 21.15 2.84 -11.44
N LEU A 88 20.16 3.34 -10.72
CA LEU A 88 20.32 4.17 -9.53
C LEU A 88 20.37 3.29 -8.29
N LEU A 89 21.53 2.68 -8.05
CA LEU A 89 21.79 1.78 -6.92
C LEU A 89 22.55 2.52 -5.81
N ASN A 90 22.56 1.97 -4.59
CA ASN A 90 23.50 2.36 -3.53
C ASN A 90 23.51 3.86 -3.16
N PHE A 91 22.38 4.54 -3.26
CA PHE A 91 22.35 6.01 -3.14
C PHE A 91 21.98 6.52 -1.74
N LYS A 92 21.76 5.65 -0.75
CA LYS A 92 21.30 6.05 0.60
C LYS A 92 22.15 7.19 1.18
N ALA A 93 23.48 7.11 1.01
CA ALA A 93 24.39 8.11 1.54
C ALA A 93 24.29 9.50 0.85
N LEU A 94 23.70 9.58 -0.34
CA LEU A 94 23.50 10.83 -1.10
C LEU A 94 22.30 11.67 -0.62
N LEU A 95 21.37 11.07 0.15
CA LEU A 95 20.18 11.77 0.66
C LEU A 95 20.59 13.01 1.46
N GLY A 96 19.97 14.16 1.19
CA GLY A 96 20.26 15.42 1.90
C GLY A 96 21.69 15.98 1.71
N LYS A 97 22.50 15.41 0.81
CA LYS A 97 23.86 15.88 0.51
C LYS A 97 23.87 16.78 -0.73
N SER A 98 24.93 17.59 -0.87
CA SER A 98 25.19 18.38 -2.08
C SER A 98 26.20 17.67 -2.98
N THR A 99 26.32 18.14 -4.22
CA THR A 99 27.22 17.56 -5.24
C THR A 99 28.71 17.67 -4.88
N GLU A 100 29.05 18.57 -3.95
CA GLU A 100 30.43 18.83 -3.48
C GLU A 100 30.80 17.97 -2.27
N ASP A 101 29.86 17.21 -1.70
CA ASP A 101 30.13 16.37 -0.54
C ASP A 101 31.08 15.19 -0.90
N PRO A 102 32.09 14.87 -0.07
CA PRO A 102 33.03 13.78 -0.33
C PRO A 102 32.39 12.41 -0.61
N VAL A 103 31.16 12.18 -0.12
CA VAL A 103 30.40 10.95 -0.41
C VAL A 103 30.16 10.74 -1.90
N VAL A 104 30.04 11.82 -2.68
CA VAL A 104 29.79 11.77 -4.13
C VAL A 104 30.96 11.11 -4.85
N THR A 105 32.19 11.41 -4.46
CA THR A 105 33.38 10.80 -5.06
C THR A 105 33.42 9.29 -4.80
N HIS A 106 33.07 8.87 -3.58
CA HIS A 106 32.99 7.45 -3.23
C HIS A 106 31.89 6.73 -4.02
N TYR A 107 30.74 7.36 -4.19
CA TYR A 107 29.62 6.83 -4.99
C TYR A 107 30.00 6.63 -6.47
N LEU A 108 30.63 7.65 -7.09
CA LEU A 108 30.99 7.63 -8.50
C LEU A 108 32.13 6.65 -8.82
N THR A 109 32.88 6.19 -7.82
CA THR A 109 33.89 5.12 -8.01
C THR A 109 33.25 3.82 -8.49
N SER A 110 32.10 3.46 -7.95
CA SER A 110 31.35 2.27 -8.36
C SER A 110 30.27 2.56 -9.41
N HIS A 111 29.85 3.82 -9.57
CA HIS A 111 28.79 4.25 -10.49
C HIS A 111 29.24 5.39 -11.44
N PRO A 112 30.34 5.23 -12.22
CA PRO A 112 31.00 6.35 -12.92
C PRO A 112 30.17 7.00 -14.04
N SER A 113 29.12 6.34 -14.54
CA SER A 113 28.24 6.90 -15.58
C SER A 113 26.98 7.58 -15.06
N VAL A 114 26.74 7.53 -13.75
CA VAL A 114 25.59 8.23 -13.15
C VAL A 114 25.89 9.73 -13.14
N ASP A 115 24.95 10.52 -13.65
CA ASP A 115 25.06 11.98 -13.71
C ASP A 115 24.31 12.57 -12.50
N LEU A 116 25.04 13.33 -11.67
CA LEU A 116 24.54 13.95 -10.45
C LEU A 116 24.61 15.46 -10.61
N VAL A 117 23.47 16.13 -10.46
CA VAL A 117 23.35 17.58 -10.62
C VAL A 117 22.78 18.23 -9.36
N PRO A 118 23.13 19.49 -9.04
CA PRO A 118 22.55 20.19 -7.92
C PRO A 118 21.10 20.58 -8.22
N SER A 119 20.22 20.36 -7.24
CA SER A 119 18.85 20.83 -7.23
C SER A 119 18.78 22.33 -6.91
N LYS A 120 17.59 22.92 -7.06
CA LYS A 120 17.32 24.28 -6.55
C LYS A 120 17.45 24.42 -5.03
N ARG A 121 17.58 23.31 -4.30
CA ARG A 121 17.75 23.26 -2.84
C ARG A 121 19.20 22.98 -2.45
N ASP A 122 20.14 22.93 -3.39
CA ASP A 122 21.54 22.51 -3.15
C ASP A 122 21.64 21.06 -2.63
N THR A 123 20.68 20.22 -3.02
CA THR A 123 20.70 18.76 -2.81
C THR A 123 20.95 18.05 -4.14
N ILE A 124 21.28 16.76 -4.11
CA ILE A 124 21.54 15.99 -5.33
C ILE A 124 20.25 15.61 -6.08
N GLU A 125 20.27 15.69 -7.41
CA GLU A 125 19.32 15.04 -8.32
C GLU A 125 20.07 14.11 -9.28
N PHE A 126 19.47 12.96 -9.59
CA PHE A 126 19.92 12.09 -10.67
C PHE A 126 19.46 12.63 -12.01
N LYS A 127 20.37 12.81 -12.95
CA LYS A 127 20.04 13.19 -14.32
C LYS A 127 20.06 11.96 -15.23
N ILE A 128 18.89 11.61 -15.75
CA ILE A 128 18.72 10.53 -16.71
C ILE A 128 18.10 11.11 -17.97
N ASP A 129 18.89 11.09 -19.05
CA ASP A 129 18.58 11.74 -20.31
C ASP A 129 18.24 13.23 -20.12
N ASP A 130 17.01 13.63 -20.42
CA ASP A 130 16.53 15.01 -20.32
C ASP A 130 15.77 15.29 -19.01
N ASN A 131 15.63 14.29 -18.12
CA ASN A 131 14.88 14.40 -16.87
C ASN A 131 15.82 14.37 -15.66
N THR A 132 15.41 15.05 -14.59
CA THR A 132 16.08 14.97 -13.29
C THR A 132 15.14 14.42 -12.23
N TYR A 133 15.70 13.66 -11.29
CA TYR A 133 14.97 13.00 -10.21
C TYR A 133 15.68 13.28 -8.88
N PRO A 134 15.06 14.01 -7.94
CA PRO A 134 15.59 14.12 -6.58
C PRO A 134 15.83 12.74 -5.96
N VAL A 135 16.89 12.60 -5.16
CA VAL A 135 17.21 11.31 -4.50
C VAL A 135 16.03 10.84 -3.62
N GLU A 136 15.30 11.78 -3.01
CA GLU A 136 14.09 11.53 -2.24
C GLU A 136 12.96 10.92 -3.09
N GLU A 137 12.82 11.35 -4.35
CA GLU A 137 11.83 10.80 -5.29
C GLU A 137 12.16 9.36 -5.66
N VAL A 138 13.43 9.08 -5.95
CA VAL A 138 13.90 7.71 -6.28
C VAL A 138 13.72 6.78 -5.09
N LEU A 139 14.01 7.24 -3.86
CA LEU A 139 13.70 6.49 -2.65
C LEU A 139 12.20 6.24 -2.50
N ALA A 140 11.36 7.25 -2.78
CA ALA A 140 9.91 7.13 -2.66
C ALA A 140 9.34 6.06 -3.61
N MET A 141 9.83 6.02 -4.86
CA MET A 141 9.45 4.97 -5.82
C MET A 141 9.78 3.56 -5.30
N ASN A 142 10.95 3.39 -4.67
CA ASN A 142 11.34 2.11 -4.06
C ASN A 142 10.43 1.73 -2.87
N LEU A 143 10.14 2.69 -1.99
CA LEU A 143 9.27 2.46 -0.82
C LEU A 143 7.85 2.07 -1.23
N GLN A 144 7.29 2.71 -2.26
CA GLN A 144 5.97 2.34 -2.80
C GLN A 144 5.96 0.91 -3.36
N ASN A 145 7.00 0.51 -4.12
CA ASN A 145 7.10 -0.85 -4.63
C ASN A 145 7.08 -1.91 -3.50
N ILE A 146 7.81 -1.65 -2.42
CA ILE A 146 7.84 -2.52 -1.23
C ILE A 146 6.47 -2.53 -0.55
N ALA A 147 5.84 -1.38 -0.38
CA ALA A 147 4.56 -1.24 0.29
C ALA A 147 3.40 -1.89 -0.49
N ASP A 148 3.45 -1.88 -1.82
CA ASP A 148 2.47 -2.59 -2.67
C ASP A 148 2.50 -4.09 -2.37
N ARG A 149 3.70 -4.67 -2.24
CA ARG A 149 3.85 -6.08 -1.85
C ARG A 149 3.43 -6.34 -0.41
N ALA A 150 3.77 -5.46 0.52
CA ALA A 150 3.32 -5.55 1.91
C ALA A 150 1.78 -5.52 2.00
N SER A 151 1.14 -4.68 1.18
CA SER A 151 -0.33 -4.59 1.10
C SER A 151 -0.96 -5.87 0.53
N LEU A 152 -0.29 -6.58 -0.37
CA LEU A 152 -0.75 -7.90 -0.84
C LEU A 152 -0.71 -8.94 0.28
N ILE A 153 0.37 -8.97 1.08
CA ILE A 153 0.49 -9.86 2.25
C ILE A 153 -0.66 -9.61 3.24
N LEU A 154 -0.97 -8.35 3.54
CA LEU A 154 -2.08 -8.01 4.43
C LEU A 154 -3.44 -8.46 3.88
N LYS A 155 -3.69 -8.28 2.58
CA LYS A 155 -4.93 -8.74 1.92
C LYS A 155 -5.08 -10.26 1.98
N GLU A 156 -3.98 -11.00 1.84
CA GLU A 156 -3.97 -12.47 1.92
C GLU A 156 -4.21 -12.95 3.36
N LYS A 157 -3.48 -12.40 4.34
CA LYS A 157 -3.53 -12.87 5.73
C LYS A 157 -4.71 -12.35 6.53
N ALA A 158 -5.32 -11.25 6.11
CA ALA A 158 -6.50 -10.66 6.76
C ALA A 158 -7.51 -10.15 5.71
N PRO A 159 -8.19 -11.06 4.98
CA PRO A 159 -9.15 -10.68 3.94
C PRO A 159 -10.29 -9.83 4.52
N GLY A 160 -10.43 -8.59 4.03
CA GLY A 160 -11.46 -7.64 4.48
C GLY A 160 -11.07 -6.77 5.69
N GLY A 161 -9.88 -6.93 6.26
CA GLY A 161 -9.42 -6.17 7.42
C GLY A 161 -8.60 -4.92 7.09
N TYR A 162 -7.59 -5.04 6.23
CA TYR A 162 -6.63 -3.95 5.95
C TYR A 162 -6.65 -3.60 4.46
N SER A 163 -6.94 -2.34 4.14
CA SER A 163 -6.94 -1.86 2.75
C SER A 163 -5.65 -1.13 2.36
N GLN A 164 -4.98 -0.46 3.30
CA GLN A 164 -3.80 0.39 3.04
C GLN A 164 -2.85 0.46 4.26
N ILE A 165 -1.56 0.57 3.98
CA ILE A 165 -0.53 0.89 4.97
C ILE A 165 -0.28 2.40 4.92
N ASN A 166 -0.40 3.09 6.06
CA ASN A 166 -0.23 4.55 6.13
C ASN A 166 1.00 4.96 6.95
N ASP A 167 1.50 4.08 7.80
CA ASP A 167 2.51 4.40 8.80
C ASP A 167 3.78 3.59 8.56
N ILE A 168 4.93 4.28 8.60
CA ILE A 168 6.24 3.69 8.33
C ILE A 168 7.23 4.00 9.45
N ALA A 169 8.07 3.03 9.81
CA ALA A 169 9.25 3.24 10.64
C ALA A 169 10.49 2.83 9.83
N VAL A 170 11.56 3.63 9.86
CA VAL A 170 12.71 3.44 8.97
C VAL A 170 14.01 3.41 9.77
N THR A 171 14.90 2.45 9.51
CA THR A 171 16.25 2.44 10.07
C THR A 171 17.09 3.58 9.51
N VAL A 172 17.84 4.25 10.38
CA VAL A 172 18.83 5.26 10.00
C VAL A 172 20.14 5.03 10.76
N PRO A 173 21.30 5.33 10.18
CA PRO A 173 22.54 5.37 10.93
C PRO A 173 22.49 6.48 11.98
N GLY A 174 22.95 6.19 13.19
CA GLY A 174 23.04 7.18 14.28
C GLY A 174 23.78 8.45 13.88
N PHE A 175 24.74 8.41 12.95
CA PHE A 175 25.46 9.60 12.46
C PHE A 175 24.78 10.39 11.32
N PHE A 176 23.65 9.93 10.78
CA PHE A 176 22.97 10.67 9.70
C PHE A 176 22.49 12.02 10.19
N THR A 177 22.88 13.11 9.52
CA THR A 177 22.59 14.51 9.88
C THR A 177 21.10 14.89 9.81
N GLU A 178 20.75 16.06 10.37
CA GLU A 178 19.41 16.67 10.25
C GLU A 178 18.89 16.67 8.80
N SER A 179 19.74 17.06 7.83
CA SER A 179 19.39 17.12 6.40
C SER A 179 19.09 15.74 5.80
N GLN A 180 19.87 14.72 6.16
CA GLN A 180 19.68 13.32 5.74
C GLN A 180 18.40 12.73 6.33
N ARG A 181 18.11 13.02 7.60
CA ARG A 181 16.90 12.54 8.29
C ARG A 181 15.64 13.17 7.68
N ASN A 182 15.67 14.46 7.38
CA ASN A 182 14.58 15.14 6.67
C ASN A 182 14.38 14.58 5.25
N ALA A 183 15.45 14.32 4.50
CA ALA A 183 15.34 13.72 3.16
C ALA A 183 14.65 12.33 3.17
N ILE A 184 14.85 11.53 4.22
CA ILE A 184 14.15 10.25 4.40
C ILE A 184 12.65 10.48 4.74
N GLN A 185 12.33 11.47 5.58
CA GLN A 185 10.93 11.84 5.87
C GLN A 185 10.20 12.38 4.64
N ASP A 186 10.89 13.15 3.81
CA ASP A 186 10.40 13.64 2.53
C ASP A 186 10.10 12.46 1.59
N ALA A 187 11.02 11.50 1.46
CA ALA A 187 10.79 10.29 0.66
C ALA A 187 9.60 9.45 1.16
N ALA A 188 9.47 9.27 2.48
CA ALA A 188 8.31 8.61 3.08
C ALA A 188 7.01 9.36 2.79
N THR A 189 7.03 10.70 2.92
CA THR A 189 5.90 11.56 2.62
C THR A 189 5.49 11.46 1.15
N LEU A 190 6.44 11.53 0.21
CA LEU A 190 6.24 11.33 -1.23
C LEU A 190 5.63 9.95 -1.54
N SER A 191 6.03 8.93 -0.79
CA SER A 191 5.49 7.57 -0.92
C SER A 191 4.04 7.46 -0.46
N GLY A 192 3.53 8.44 0.30
CA GLY A 192 2.19 8.42 0.88
C GLY A 192 2.14 7.96 2.34
N PHE A 193 3.30 7.81 3.00
CA PHE A 193 3.38 7.34 4.38
C PHE A 193 3.63 8.50 5.36
N LYS A 194 3.08 8.35 6.56
CA LYS A 194 3.48 9.09 7.74
C LYS A 194 4.66 8.37 8.39
N THR A 195 5.76 9.07 8.57
CA THR A 195 6.90 8.56 9.32
C THR A 195 6.57 8.56 10.81
N ILE A 196 6.43 7.39 11.41
CA ILE A 196 6.23 7.23 12.86
C ILE A 196 7.53 7.47 13.60
N ALA A 197 8.63 6.91 13.09
CA ALA A 197 9.95 7.06 13.68
C ALA A 197 11.05 6.79 12.65
N LEU A 198 12.12 7.59 12.73
CA LEU A 198 13.44 7.19 12.26
C LEU A 198 14.16 6.53 13.42
N VAL A 199 14.43 5.24 13.29
CA VAL A 199 15.01 4.42 14.37
C VAL A 199 16.48 4.20 14.08
N ASP A 200 17.34 4.53 15.03
CA ASP A 200 18.77 4.24 14.88
C ASP A 200 18.99 2.73 14.77
N ASP A 201 19.79 2.31 13.79
CA ASP A 201 20.04 0.90 13.47
C ASP A 201 20.53 0.05 14.66
N GLY A 202 21.49 0.54 15.43
CA GLY A 202 21.97 -0.11 16.66
C GLY A 202 20.86 -0.28 17.70
N VAL A 203 19.99 0.73 17.86
CA VAL A 203 18.83 0.67 18.76
C VAL A 203 17.80 -0.33 18.27
N ALA A 204 17.54 -0.39 16.95
CA ALA A 204 16.65 -1.39 16.37
C ALA A 204 17.16 -2.80 16.67
N ILE A 205 18.44 -3.07 16.43
CA ILE A 205 19.05 -4.37 16.69
C ILE A 205 19.01 -4.71 18.19
N ALA A 206 19.33 -3.78 19.07
CA ALA A 206 19.25 -3.95 20.53
C ALA A 206 17.81 -4.26 20.99
N THR A 207 16.81 -3.61 20.40
CA THR A 207 15.39 -3.87 20.68
C THR A 207 14.98 -5.27 20.25
N ASN A 208 15.42 -5.71 19.07
CA ASN A 208 15.18 -7.08 18.60
C ASN A 208 15.88 -8.12 19.51
N PHE A 209 17.12 -7.86 19.90
CA PHE A 209 17.89 -8.68 20.84
C PHE A 209 17.16 -8.87 22.17
N ALA A 210 16.60 -7.79 22.74
CA ALA A 210 15.85 -7.84 24.00
C ALA A 210 14.49 -8.55 23.90
N THR A 211 13.93 -8.69 22.70
CA THR A 211 12.59 -9.26 22.53
C THR A 211 12.53 -10.73 22.90
N ASN A 212 13.55 -11.49 22.49
CA ASN A 212 13.58 -12.95 22.61
C ASN A 212 14.45 -13.43 23.80
N ARG A 213 14.66 -12.57 24.79
CA ARG A 213 15.53 -12.83 25.95
C ARG A 213 14.91 -12.34 27.24
N ASP A 214 15.29 -13.02 28.32
CA ASP A 214 15.01 -12.61 29.68
C ASP A 214 16.26 -11.98 30.30
N PHE A 215 16.04 -10.94 31.11
CA PHE A 215 17.09 -10.22 31.81
C PHE A 215 16.88 -10.37 33.31
N THR A 216 17.98 -10.56 34.04
CA THR A 216 17.93 -10.77 35.49
C THR A 216 17.56 -9.46 36.19
N VAL A 217 16.58 -9.51 37.09
CA VAL A 217 16.16 -8.34 37.87
C VAL A 217 17.34 -7.78 38.69
N GLY A 218 17.53 -6.47 38.63
CA GLY A 218 18.58 -5.74 39.36
C GLY A 218 19.99 -5.89 38.78
N LYS A 219 20.18 -6.67 37.71
CA LYS A 219 21.48 -6.84 37.05
C LYS A 219 21.52 -6.00 35.77
N LYS A 220 22.49 -5.07 35.69
CA LYS A 220 22.80 -4.34 34.46
C LYS A 220 23.68 -5.21 33.57
N GLU A 221 23.30 -5.37 32.30
CA GLU A 221 24.10 -6.06 31.28
C GLU A 221 24.43 -5.08 30.15
N SER A 222 25.72 -4.92 29.84
CA SER A 222 26.19 -4.00 28.80
C SER A 222 26.64 -4.79 27.57
N HIS A 223 26.18 -4.42 26.38
CA HIS A 223 26.51 -5.09 25.13
C HIS A 223 26.88 -4.09 24.05
N ILE A 224 27.75 -4.49 23.14
CA ILE A 224 28.08 -3.66 21.96
C ILE A 224 27.41 -4.27 20.74
N ILE A 225 26.56 -3.51 20.08
CA ILE A 225 26.08 -3.84 18.73
C ILE A 225 27.14 -3.38 17.74
N TYR A 226 27.86 -4.31 17.13
CA TYR A 226 28.83 -4.03 16.08
C TYR A 226 28.22 -4.32 14.71
N ASP A 227 27.85 -3.27 13.98
CA ASP A 227 27.22 -3.35 12.66
C ASP A 227 28.19 -2.89 11.57
N MET A 228 28.69 -3.85 10.78
CA MET A 228 29.44 -3.57 9.56
C MET A 228 28.63 -3.95 8.32
N GLY A 229 27.89 -2.97 7.81
CA GLY A 229 27.09 -3.10 6.60
C GLY A 229 27.90 -2.90 5.33
N ALA A 230 27.21 -2.57 4.23
CA ALA A 230 27.86 -2.22 2.98
C ALA A 230 28.44 -0.79 2.99
N GLY A 231 27.70 0.17 3.56
CA GLY A 231 28.08 1.58 3.51
C GLY A 231 29.02 2.04 4.64
N SER A 232 28.88 1.50 5.84
CA SER A 232 29.57 2.01 7.03
C SER A 232 29.72 0.96 8.13
N THR A 233 30.59 1.27 9.11
CA THR A 233 30.85 0.47 10.31
C THR A 233 30.41 1.27 11.53
N LYS A 234 29.69 0.62 12.47
CA LYS A 234 29.14 1.26 13.66
C LYS A 234 29.33 0.36 14.88
N ALA A 235 29.56 0.98 16.03
CA ALA A 235 29.48 0.35 17.34
C ALA A 235 28.51 1.14 18.21
N THR A 236 27.44 0.49 18.68
CA THR A 236 26.48 1.05 19.62
C THR A 236 26.57 0.29 20.93
N LEU A 237 27.10 0.92 21.97
CA LEU A 237 27.13 0.38 23.32
C LEU A 237 25.76 0.61 23.97
N VAL A 238 25.11 -0.48 24.36
CA VAL A 238 23.78 -0.49 24.96
C VAL A 238 23.80 -1.21 26.29
N SER A 239 23.07 -0.68 27.27
CA SER A 239 22.84 -1.37 28.53
C SER A 239 21.39 -1.80 28.67
N PHE A 240 21.18 -2.96 29.29
CA PHE A 240 19.88 -3.51 29.63
C PHE A 240 19.75 -3.63 31.14
N LEU A 241 18.66 -3.11 31.69
CA LEU A 241 18.38 -3.20 33.12
C LEU A 241 16.89 -3.46 33.35
N LYS A 242 16.59 -4.61 33.98
CA LYS A 242 15.25 -4.90 34.48
C LYS A 242 15.20 -4.52 35.97
N LEU A 243 14.51 -3.43 36.29
CA LEU A 243 14.45 -2.94 37.68
C LEU A 243 13.65 -3.84 38.61
N ASN A 244 12.52 -4.38 38.12
CA ASN A 244 11.66 -5.33 38.83
C ASN A 244 10.79 -6.11 37.83
N GLU A 245 9.93 -7.01 38.32
CA GLU A 245 9.06 -7.84 37.47
C GLU A 245 7.92 -7.06 36.78
N THR A 246 7.57 -5.86 37.26
CA THR A 246 6.39 -5.11 36.79
C THR A 246 6.74 -4.00 35.81
N GLN A 247 7.96 -3.48 35.85
CA GLN A 247 8.41 -2.40 34.97
C GLN A 247 8.98 -2.94 33.65
N PRO A 248 8.76 -2.22 32.52
CA PRO A 248 9.41 -2.52 31.26
C PRO A 248 10.94 -2.53 31.39
N LEU A 249 11.60 -3.40 30.64
CA LEU A 249 13.06 -3.41 30.53
C LEU A 249 13.56 -2.05 30.04
N GLN A 250 14.57 -1.52 30.73
CA GLN A 250 15.29 -0.33 30.29
C GLN A 250 16.37 -0.71 29.29
N ILE A 251 16.41 -0.03 28.15
CA ILE A 251 17.43 -0.15 27.11
C ILE A 251 18.04 1.24 26.95
N VAL A 252 19.31 1.43 27.29
CA VAL A 252 19.97 2.74 27.23
C VAL A 252 21.16 2.68 26.29
N VAL A 253 21.25 3.62 25.36
CA VAL A 253 22.47 3.81 24.56
C VAL A 253 23.47 4.61 25.38
N GLU A 254 24.56 3.96 25.76
CA GLU A 254 25.61 4.51 26.62
C GLU A 254 26.73 5.14 25.80
N GLY A 255 27.01 4.60 24.60
CA GLY A 255 28.09 5.07 23.73
C GLY A 255 27.84 4.72 22.27
N TYR A 256 28.38 5.56 21.37
CA TYR A 256 28.20 5.37 19.94
C TYR A 256 29.41 5.88 19.16
N SER A 257 29.94 5.06 18.27
CA SER A 257 30.99 5.48 17.34
C SER A 257 30.86 4.77 16.00
N TYR A 258 31.48 5.32 14.96
CA TYR A 258 31.29 4.91 13.59
C TYR A 258 32.48 5.24 12.69
N ASP A 259 32.52 4.57 11.54
CA ASP A 259 33.31 4.94 10.36
C ASP A 259 32.36 4.96 9.15
N GLU A 260 32.12 6.15 8.61
CA GLU A 260 31.16 6.37 7.51
C GLU A 260 31.66 5.82 6.16
N ALA A 261 32.97 5.58 5.99
CA ALA A 261 33.58 5.18 4.72
C ALA A 261 34.09 3.72 4.72
N LEU A 262 34.09 3.04 5.86
CA LEU A 262 34.49 1.64 5.97
C LEU A 262 33.28 0.71 5.97
N GLY A 263 33.18 -0.16 4.97
CA GLY A 263 32.12 -1.16 4.87
C GLY A 263 32.31 -2.10 3.68
N GLY A 264 31.27 -2.87 3.37
CA GLY A 264 31.28 -3.83 2.27
C GLY A 264 31.58 -3.22 0.90
N THR A 265 31.12 -2.00 0.62
CA THR A 265 31.41 -1.28 -0.63
C THR A 265 32.89 -0.92 -0.73
N PHE A 266 33.53 -0.52 0.38
CA PHE A 266 34.98 -0.30 0.42
C PHE A 266 35.74 -1.58 0.05
N PHE A 267 35.39 -2.71 0.67
CA PHE A 267 35.99 -4.01 0.34
C PHE A 267 35.77 -4.43 -1.12
N THR A 268 34.56 -4.22 -1.65
CA THR A 268 34.26 -4.51 -3.06
C THR A 268 35.09 -3.67 -4.01
N ASN A 269 35.29 -2.38 -3.70
CA ASN A 269 36.15 -1.50 -4.48
C ASN A 269 37.62 -1.94 -4.42
N SER A 270 38.12 -2.41 -3.28
CA SER A 270 39.48 -2.95 -3.19
C SER A 270 39.67 -4.20 -4.06
N VAL A 271 38.70 -5.12 -4.07
CA VAL A 271 38.74 -6.29 -4.97
C VAL A 271 38.61 -5.86 -6.44
N ALA A 272 37.78 -4.85 -6.73
CA ALA A 272 37.67 -4.29 -8.08
C ALA A 272 39.00 -3.69 -8.55
N GLU A 273 39.74 -3.02 -7.66
CA GLU A 273 41.06 -2.48 -7.97
C GLU A 273 42.08 -3.60 -8.24
N LEU A 274 42.07 -4.69 -7.48
CA LEU A 274 42.88 -5.87 -7.79
C LEU A 274 42.57 -6.44 -9.18
N ILE A 275 41.28 -6.56 -9.53
CA ILE A 275 40.85 -7.03 -10.85
C ILE A 275 41.33 -6.08 -11.96
N LYS A 276 41.21 -4.76 -11.75
CA LYS A 276 41.70 -3.74 -12.70
C LYS A 276 43.20 -3.85 -12.91
N ASN A 277 43.97 -3.94 -11.84
CA ASN A 277 45.44 -4.01 -11.90
C ASN A 277 45.88 -5.25 -12.69
N LYS A 278 45.35 -6.43 -12.36
CA LYS A 278 45.66 -7.66 -13.10
C LYS A 278 45.22 -7.60 -14.57
N PHE A 279 44.11 -6.94 -14.88
CA PHE A 279 43.68 -6.74 -16.26
C PHE A 279 44.64 -5.84 -17.03
N LEU A 280 45.04 -4.71 -16.47
CA LEU A 280 45.99 -3.77 -17.09
C LEU A 280 47.39 -4.35 -17.24
N GLU A 281 47.83 -5.18 -16.29
CA GLU A 281 49.08 -5.96 -16.39
C GLU A 281 49.03 -6.98 -17.53
N SER A 282 47.91 -7.71 -17.65
CA SER A 282 47.72 -8.72 -18.69
C SER A 282 47.55 -8.12 -20.09
N TYR A 283 47.02 -6.89 -20.17
CA TYR A 283 46.69 -6.20 -21.40
C TYR A 283 47.28 -4.79 -21.44
N SER A 284 48.61 -4.70 -21.43
CA SER A 284 49.38 -3.44 -21.36
C SER A 284 49.09 -2.40 -22.46
N LYS A 285 48.40 -2.79 -23.53
CA LYS A 285 47.92 -1.86 -24.58
C LYS A 285 46.73 -1.02 -24.12
N ILE A 286 45.95 -1.50 -23.15
CA ILE A 286 44.85 -0.76 -22.56
C ILE A 286 45.41 0.09 -21.43
N ARG A 287 45.19 1.40 -21.52
CA ARG A 287 45.59 2.35 -20.49
C ARG A 287 44.49 2.46 -19.43
N SER A 288 44.88 2.79 -18.20
CA SER A 288 43.95 2.94 -17.07
C SER A 288 42.86 3.98 -17.34
N ASP A 289 43.19 5.10 -18.00
CA ASP A 289 42.21 6.14 -18.37
C ASP A 289 41.14 5.61 -19.32
N ILE A 290 41.51 4.77 -20.28
CA ILE A 290 40.57 4.11 -21.20
C ILE A 290 39.63 3.19 -20.42
N LEU A 291 40.18 2.35 -19.53
CA LEU A 291 39.38 1.44 -18.71
C LEU A 291 38.39 2.19 -17.82
N ASN A 292 38.86 3.20 -17.09
CA ASN A 292 38.05 3.99 -16.16
C ASN A 292 36.99 4.81 -16.89
N SER A 293 37.22 5.24 -18.14
CA SER A 293 36.22 5.94 -18.95
C SER A 293 35.10 5.02 -19.46
N ASN A 294 35.30 3.70 -19.46
CA ASN A 294 34.29 2.74 -19.91
C ASN A 294 33.43 2.25 -18.74
N SER A 295 32.28 2.91 -18.55
CA SER A 295 31.36 2.59 -17.45
C SER A 295 30.83 1.16 -17.46
N ARG A 296 30.67 0.53 -18.63
CA ARG A 296 30.24 -0.87 -18.73
C ARG A 296 31.34 -1.82 -18.26
N ALA A 297 32.60 -1.53 -18.58
CA ALA A 297 33.75 -2.29 -18.09
C ALA A 297 33.84 -2.19 -16.56
N ILE A 298 33.74 -0.98 -16.00
CA ILE A 298 33.74 -0.77 -14.54
C ILE A 298 32.58 -1.49 -13.87
N ALA A 299 31.36 -1.42 -14.43
CA ALA A 299 30.21 -2.13 -13.87
C ALA A 299 30.39 -3.67 -13.89
N LYS A 300 30.96 -4.24 -14.96
CA LYS A 300 31.30 -5.67 -15.04
C LYS A 300 32.35 -6.08 -14.00
N ILE A 301 33.37 -5.25 -13.83
CA ILE A 301 34.43 -5.46 -12.83
C ILE A 301 33.84 -5.39 -11.43
N TYR A 302 33.07 -4.36 -11.11
CA TYR A 302 32.45 -4.19 -9.79
C TYR A 302 31.52 -5.36 -9.43
N GLN A 303 30.68 -5.81 -10.38
CA GLN A 303 29.82 -6.98 -10.15
C GLN A 303 30.64 -8.27 -9.90
N SER A 304 31.74 -8.44 -10.63
CA SER A 304 32.64 -9.59 -10.43
C SER A 304 33.41 -9.49 -9.11
N ALA A 305 33.80 -8.28 -8.70
CA ALA A 305 34.44 -8.00 -7.43
C ALA A 305 33.52 -8.31 -6.25
N GLU A 306 32.24 -7.96 -6.32
CA GLU A 306 31.26 -8.29 -5.27
C GLU A 306 31.15 -9.81 -5.10
N LYS A 307 31.01 -10.54 -6.21
CA LYS A 307 30.97 -12.01 -6.20
C LYS A 307 32.26 -12.61 -5.62
N ALA A 308 33.41 -12.09 -6.04
CA ALA A 308 34.71 -12.54 -5.57
C ALA A 308 34.89 -12.30 -4.07
N LYS A 309 34.55 -11.10 -3.57
CA LYS A 309 34.55 -10.78 -2.13
C LYS A 309 33.72 -11.79 -1.34
N LEU A 310 32.51 -12.11 -1.79
CA LEU A 310 31.65 -13.11 -1.14
C LEU A 310 32.27 -14.51 -1.14
N VAL A 311 32.91 -14.93 -2.24
CA VAL A 311 33.62 -16.22 -2.34
C VAL A 311 34.82 -16.25 -1.41
N LEU A 312 35.61 -15.17 -1.35
CA LEU A 312 36.81 -15.04 -0.52
C LEU A 312 36.50 -15.09 0.98
N SER A 313 35.28 -14.73 1.39
CA SER A 313 34.82 -14.90 2.77
C SER A 313 34.69 -16.36 3.20
N ALA A 314 34.58 -17.31 2.25
CA ALA A 314 34.50 -18.74 2.52
C ALA A 314 35.71 -19.54 2.00
N ASN A 315 36.38 -19.06 0.95
CA ASN A 315 37.46 -19.76 0.24
C ASN A 315 38.73 -18.90 0.19
N ASN A 316 39.89 -19.52 0.09
CA ASN A 316 41.17 -18.78 0.01
C ASN A 316 41.37 -18.12 -1.37
N GLU A 317 40.55 -18.45 -2.36
CA GLU A 317 40.66 -17.91 -3.71
C GLU A 317 39.30 -17.80 -4.39
N ALA A 318 39.19 -16.86 -5.33
CA ALA A 318 38.06 -16.69 -6.22
C ALA A 318 38.53 -16.61 -7.67
N HIS A 319 37.95 -17.45 -8.53
CA HIS A 319 38.18 -17.38 -9.96
C HIS A 319 37.31 -16.31 -10.59
N ILE A 320 37.94 -15.40 -11.34
CA ILE A 320 37.31 -14.31 -12.07
C ILE A 320 37.23 -14.70 -13.53
N SER A 321 36.04 -14.54 -14.11
CA SER A 321 35.83 -14.67 -15.55
C SER A 321 34.88 -13.57 -15.98
N ILE A 322 35.38 -12.63 -16.79
CA ILE A 322 34.60 -11.49 -17.30
C ILE A 322 34.74 -11.48 -18.81
N GLU A 323 33.61 -11.64 -19.49
CA GLU A 323 33.54 -11.64 -20.94
C GLU A 323 33.51 -10.21 -21.49
N SER A 324 34.27 -9.98 -22.55
CA SER A 324 34.33 -8.74 -23.32
C SER A 324 34.39 -7.49 -22.42
N ILE A 325 35.42 -7.37 -21.58
CA ILE A 325 35.60 -6.20 -20.70
C ILE A 325 35.65 -4.93 -21.57
N ILE A 326 36.60 -4.89 -22.49
CA ILE A 326 36.85 -3.83 -23.48
C ILE A 326 37.34 -4.51 -24.76
N ASP A 327 36.95 -3.98 -25.93
CA ASP A 327 37.42 -4.44 -27.25
C ASP A 327 37.33 -5.98 -27.45
N ASP A 328 36.23 -6.57 -26.99
CA ASP A 328 35.96 -8.02 -27.01
C ASP A 328 37.01 -8.90 -26.29
N ILE A 329 37.81 -8.30 -25.41
CA ILE A 329 38.79 -9.02 -24.60
C ILE A 329 38.09 -9.70 -23.43
N ASP A 330 38.17 -11.03 -23.41
CA ASP A 330 37.82 -11.84 -22.26
C ASP A 330 38.94 -11.83 -21.23
N PHE A 331 38.58 -11.68 -19.95
CA PHE A 331 39.53 -11.68 -18.85
C PHE A 331 39.24 -12.84 -17.91
N LYS A 332 40.28 -13.65 -17.67
CA LYS A 332 40.27 -14.70 -16.66
C LYS A 332 41.42 -14.49 -15.72
N SER A 333 41.15 -14.54 -14.44
CA SER A 333 42.17 -14.40 -13.40
C SER A 333 41.73 -15.12 -12.14
N LYS A 334 42.60 -15.12 -11.14
CA LYS A 334 42.32 -15.59 -9.79
C LYS A 334 42.71 -14.48 -8.84
N ILE A 335 41.85 -14.18 -7.88
CA ILE A 335 42.17 -13.32 -6.74
C ILE A 335 42.28 -14.23 -5.52
N THR A 336 43.34 -14.08 -4.73
CA THR A 336 43.48 -14.82 -3.47
C THR A 336 43.05 -13.96 -2.28
N ARG A 337 42.74 -14.61 -1.16
CA ARG A 337 42.41 -13.91 0.08
C ARG A 337 43.59 -13.10 0.57
N GLU A 338 44.80 -13.63 0.43
CA GLU A 338 46.04 -12.95 0.81
C GLU A 338 46.20 -11.62 0.05
N GLU A 339 45.98 -11.60 -1.26
CA GLU A 339 46.01 -10.37 -2.07
C GLU A 339 44.93 -9.36 -1.63
N PHE A 340 43.73 -9.87 -1.32
CA PHE A 340 42.63 -9.04 -0.82
C PHE A 340 42.93 -8.44 0.56
N GLU A 341 43.49 -9.22 1.47
CA GLU A 341 43.87 -8.77 2.81
C GLU A 341 45.05 -7.80 2.78
N GLU A 342 46.00 -8.01 1.87
CA GLU A 342 47.14 -7.10 1.66
C GLU A 342 46.67 -5.71 1.22
N ILE A 343 45.80 -5.62 0.20
CA ILE A 343 45.32 -4.32 -0.31
C ILE A 343 44.45 -3.55 0.69
N ILE A 344 43.84 -4.23 1.68
CA ILE A 344 43.04 -3.58 2.73
C ILE A 344 43.76 -3.47 4.07
N SER A 345 45.03 -3.84 4.16
CA SER A 345 45.79 -3.94 5.42
C SER A 345 45.77 -2.63 6.23
N ASP A 346 45.86 -1.48 5.56
CA ASP A 346 45.78 -0.15 6.19
C ASP A 346 44.43 0.14 6.89
N SER A 347 43.38 -0.63 6.58
CA SER A 347 42.07 -0.50 7.23
C SER A 347 41.97 -1.24 8.57
N ALA A 348 42.95 -2.08 8.93
CA ALA A 348 42.92 -2.88 10.16
C ALA A 348 42.63 -2.07 11.44
N PRO A 349 43.31 -0.92 11.71
CA PRO A 349 43.02 -0.14 12.90
C PRO A 349 41.60 0.44 12.93
N ARG A 350 41.04 0.73 11.74
CA ARG A 350 39.70 1.32 11.58
C ARG A 350 38.59 0.31 11.89
N ILE A 351 38.86 -0.99 11.81
CA ILE A 351 37.88 -2.05 12.15
C ILE A 351 37.55 -2.02 13.64
N SER A 352 38.57 -1.88 14.48
CA SER A 352 38.43 -1.90 15.95
C SER A 352 38.10 -0.54 16.55
N ALA A 353 38.44 0.56 15.86
CA ALA A 353 38.27 1.92 16.37
C ALA A 353 36.84 2.26 16.84
N PRO A 354 35.75 1.88 16.13
CA PRO A 354 34.40 2.15 16.61
C PRO A 354 34.10 1.55 17.99
N ILE A 355 34.58 0.33 18.28
CA ILE A 355 34.40 -0.32 19.58
C ILE A 355 35.14 0.48 20.67
N ILE A 356 36.41 0.78 20.42
CA ILE A 356 37.28 1.47 21.37
C ILE A 356 36.70 2.86 21.71
N HIS A 357 36.29 3.62 20.70
CA HIS A 357 35.75 4.96 20.90
C HIS A 357 34.37 4.93 21.59
N ALA A 358 33.50 3.96 21.27
CA ALA A 358 32.20 3.85 21.93
C ALA A 358 32.34 3.50 23.43
N LEU A 359 33.37 2.74 23.80
CA LEU A 359 33.72 2.45 25.19
C LEU A 359 34.27 3.69 25.91
N GLN A 360 35.17 4.43 25.25
CA GLN A 360 35.73 5.68 25.77
C GLN A 360 34.66 6.74 26.03
N ASP A 361 33.70 6.88 25.11
CA ASP A 361 32.58 7.80 25.25
C ASP A 361 31.70 7.49 26.47
N ALA A 362 31.65 6.22 26.87
CA ALA A 362 30.85 5.74 28.00
C ALA A 362 31.65 5.56 29.30
N ASP A 363 32.96 5.86 29.30
CA ASP A 363 33.88 5.59 30.42
C ASP A 363 33.81 4.12 30.91
N LEU A 364 33.75 3.18 29.96
CA LEU A 364 33.72 1.73 30.23
C LEU A 364 34.92 1.03 29.61
N ASN A 365 35.29 -0.11 30.18
CA ASN A 365 36.33 -0.99 29.66
C ASN A 365 35.74 -2.25 29.02
N LEU A 366 36.57 -3.01 28.30
CA LEU A 366 36.13 -4.27 27.68
C LEU A 366 35.67 -5.30 28.72
N GLU A 367 36.23 -5.30 29.93
CA GLU A 367 35.81 -6.22 31.00
C GLU A 367 34.39 -5.96 31.52
N ASP A 368 33.85 -4.75 31.29
CA ASP A 368 32.49 -4.37 31.67
C ASP A 368 31.44 -4.88 30.66
N ILE A 369 31.87 -5.41 29.52
CA ILE A 369 31.01 -5.81 28.42
C ILE A 369 30.62 -7.29 28.54
N SER A 370 29.32 -7.54 28.50
CA SER A 370 28.72 -8.88 28.56
C SER A 370 28.81 -9.62 27.23
N SER A 371 28.67 -8.92 26.10
CA SER A 371 29.01 -9.45 24.77
C SER A 371 29.00 -8.39 23.67
N VAL A 372 29.67 -8.69 22.56
CA VAL A 372 29.62 -7.96 21.30
C VAL A 372 28.78 -8.74 20.30
N ILE A 373 27.71 -8.12 19.83
CA ILE A 373 26.71 -8.71 18.94
C ILE A 373 27.02 -8.27 17.51
N TYR A 374 27.31 -9.23 16.63
CA TYR A 374 27.59 -8.93 15.22
C TYR A 374 26.31 -8.70 14.42
N ALA A 375 26.32 -7.61 13.65
CA ALA A 375 25.31 -7.26 12.67
C ALA A 375 25.98 -6.79 11.37
N GLY A 376 25.22 -6.83 10.27
CA GLY A 376 25.73 -6.41 8.97
C GLY A 376 26.58 -7.47 8.26
N GLY A 377 26.49 -7.51 6.93
CA GLY A 377 27.05 -8.59 6.12
C GLY A 377 28.56 -8.67 6.09
N SER A 378 29.25 -7.54 6.30
CA SER A 378 30.71 -7.45 6.16
C SER A 378 31.45 -7.97 7.40
N THR A 379 30.77 -8.20 8.52
CA THR A 379 31.30 -8.95 9.67
C THR A 379 31.64 -10.41 9.35
N ARG A 380 31.23 -10.91 8.17
CA ARG A 380 31.56 -12.25 7.67
C ARG A 380 32.91 -12.31 6.95
N VAL A 381 33.57 -11.17 6.69
CA VAL A 381 34.89 -11.13 6.06
C VAL A 381 35.94 -11.63 7.07
N PRO A 382 36.77 -12.65 6.74
CA PRO A 382 37.75 -13.24 7.66
C PRO A 382 38.72 -12.22 8.27
N PHE A 383 39.24 -11.28 7.46
CA PHE A 383 40.07 -10.16 7.93
C PHE A 383 39.41 -9.37 9.08
N VAL A 384 38.13 -9.03 8.92
CA VAL A 384 37.34 -8.32 9.95
C VAL A 384 37.19 -9.18 11.20
N GLN A 385 36.84 -10.46 11.04
CA GLN A 385 36.69 -11.38 12.16
C GLN A 385 37.99 -11.55 12.94
N GLN A 386 39.12 -11.69 12.25
CA GLN A 386 40.42 -11.85 12.89
C GLN A 386 40.79 -10.62 13.73
N HIS A 387 40.60 -9.41 13.20
CA HIS A 387 40.90 -8.18 13.94
C HIS A 387 39.97 -7.98 15.14
N LEU A 388 38.69 -8.31 15.00
CA LEU A 388 37.74 -8.26 16.11
C LEU A 388 38.04 -9.33 17.17
N LEU A 389 38.35 -10.56 16.77
CA LEU A 389 38.77 -11.65 17.67
C LEU A 389 40.04 -11.27 18.43
N SER A 390 41.01 -10.64 17.76
CA SER A 390 42.25 -10.18 18.40
C SER A 390 42.01 -9.11 19.45
N LEU A 391 40.95 -8.30 19.33
CA LEU A 391 40.58 -7.28 20.32
C LEU A 391 39.74 -7.87 21.45
N LEU A 392 38.76 -8.71 21.11
CA LEU A 392 37.65 -9.07 21.99
C LEU A 392 37.79 -10.43 22.67
N GLY A 393 38.59 -11.34 22.10
CA GLY A 393 38.49 -12.76 22.43
C GLY A 393 37.24 -13.42 21.82
N GLU A 394 37.17 -14.74 21.88
CA GLU A 394 36.03 -15.51 21.34
C GLU A 394 34.82 -15.46 22.28
N GLU A 395 35.07 -15.37 23.58
CA GLU A 395 34.10 -15.39 24.67
C GLU A 395 33.12 -14.21 24.65
N LEU A 396 33.56 -13.04 24.17
CA LEU A 396 32.70 -11.86 24.09
C LEU A 396 31.81 -11.88 22.86
N ILE A 397 32.11 -12.66 21.82
CA ILE A 397 31.38 -12.59 20.55
C ILE A 397 30.06 -13.37 20.63
N SER A 398 28.96 -12.66 20.42
CA SER A 398 27.60 -13.22 20.39
C SER A 398 27.03 -13.24 18.97
N LYS A 399 26.60 -14.43 18.54
CA LYS A 399 25.96 -14.67 17.22
C LYS A 399 24.49 -15.08 17.34
N THR A 400 23.82 -14.69 18.43
CA THR A 400 22.48 -15.21 18.74
C THR A 400 21.33 -14.56 17.97
N ILE A 401 21.59 -13.49 17.22
CA ILE A 401 20.58 -12.81 16.41
C ILE A 401 20.78 -13.10 14.92
N ASN A 402 19.70 -12.99 14.14
CA ASN A 402 19.83 -12.96 12.70
C ASN A 402 20.34 -11.57 12.26
N ALA A 403 21.63 -11.49 11.94
CA ALA A 403 22.30 -10.25 11.54
C ALA A 403 21.69 -9.57 10.30
N ASP A 404 20.97 -10.30 9.44
CA ASP A 404 20.32 -9.71 8.27
C ASP A 404 18.93 -9.13 8.61
N GLU A 405 18.22 -9.64 9.63
CA GLU A 405 16.81 -9.28 9.90
C GLU A 405 16.57 -8.52 11.21
N ALA A 406 17.52 -8.53 12.14
CA ALA A 406 17.36 -7.92 13.46
C ALA A 406 17.00 -6.42 13.38
N ALA A 407 17.62 -5.68 12.45
CA ALA A 407 17.36 -4.27 12.26
C ALA A 407 15.92 -3.98 11.78
N VAL A 408 15.41 -4.74 10.80
CA VAL A 408 14.05 -4.52 10.29
C VAL A 408 13.00 -4.92 11.31
N LEU A 409 13.18 -6.04 12.00
CA LEU A 409 12.26 -6.51 13.03
C LEU A 409 12.23 -5.55 14.23
N GLY A 410 13.41 -5.11 14.67
CA GLY A 410 13.55 -4.13 15.74
C GLY A 410 12.92 -2.77 15.41
N THR A 411 13.12 -2.29 14.18
CA THR A 411 12.52 -1.03 13.70
C THR A 411 11.01 -1.12 13.64
N THR A 412 10.49 -2.24 13.14
CA THR A 412 9.05 -2.49 13.10
C THR A 412 8.48 -2.49 14.52
N LEU A 413 9.15 -3.17 15.47
CA LEU A 413 8.71 -3.21 16.86
C LEU A 413 8.77 -1.84 17.54
N ARG A 414 9.83 -1.05 17.32
CA ARG A 414 9.91 0.34 17.78
C ARG A 414 8.80 1.20 17.18
N GLY A 415 8.50 1.04 15.90
CA GLY A 415 7.38 1.69 15.23
C GLY A 415 6.04 1.38 15.93
N VAL A 416 5.78 0.11 16.24
CA VAL A 416 4.58 -0.30 16.99
C VAL A 416 4.52 0.38 18.37
N GLN A 417 5.63 0.35 19.13
CA GLN A 417 5.69 0.94 20.47
C GLN A 417 5.44 2.45 20.47
N ILE A 418 6.03 3.18 19.52
CA ILE A 418 5.88 4.64 19.40
C ILE A 418 4.46 4.99 18.92
N SER A 419 3.92 4.24 17.96
CA SER A 419 2.59 4.49 17.41
C SER A 419 1.44 4.23 18.40
N LYS A 420 1.64 3.31 19.36
CA LYS A 420 0.62 2.80 20.29
C LYS A 420 -0.67 2.29 19.62
N MET A 421 -0.62 1.95 18.33
CA MET A 421 -1.80 1.52 17.57
C MET A 421 -2.34 0.16 18.02
N PHE A 422 -1.48 -0.72 18.53
CA PHE A 422 -1.85 -2.00 19.13
C PHE A 422 -0.81 -2.45 20.15
N LYS A 423 -1.21 -3.41 21.01
CA LYS A 423 -0.36 -3.89 22.10
C LYS A 423 0.85 -4.66 21.58
N ALA A 424 2.02 -4.33 22.10
CA ALA A 424 3.28 -5.07 21.90
C ALA A 424 4.03 -5.16 23.24
N LYS A 425 5.09 -5.98 23.29
CA LYS A 425 6.03 -5.99 24.43
C LYS A 425 6.61 -4.57 24.58
N GLU A 426 6.53 -3.98 25.76
CA GLU A 426 6.99 -2.62 26.02
C GLU A 426 8.46 -2.59 26.47
N PHE A 427 9.20 -1.58 26.00
CA PHE A 427 10.58 -1.29 26.37
C PHE A 427 10.73 0.20 26.64
N ASN A 428 11.45 0.53 27.70
CA ASN A 428 11.87 1.90 28.00
C ASN A 428 13.21 2.15 27.32
N VAL A 429 13.17 2.63 26.09
CA VAL A 429 14.36 2.89 25.28
C VAL A 429 14.79 4.33 25.44
N THR A 430 16.02 4.55 25.89
CA THR A 430 16.66 5.87 25.96
C THR A 430 17.82 5.91 24.97
N ASN A 431 17.74 6.82 24.02
CA ASN A 431 18.79 7.05 23.04
C ASN A 431 19.33 8.47 23.23
N ASN A 432 20.66 8.60 23.24
CA ASN A 432 21.35 9.83 23.61
C ASN A 432 22.01 10.47 22.39
N SER A 433 22.01 11.80 22.37
CA SER A 433 22.59 12.59 21.30
C SER A 433 24.09 12.38 21.18
N ILE A 434 24.56 12.20 19.96
CA ILE A 434 26.00 12.18 19.63
C ILE A 434 26.51 13.57 19.19
N TYR A 435 25.62 14.56 19.11
CA TYR A 435 25.88 15.92 18.64
C TYR A 435 25.45 16.96 19.68
N ASN A 436 26.05 18.15 19.60
CA ASN A 436 25.56 19.33 20.29
C ASN A 436 24.52 20.06 19.44
N TYR A 437 23.39 20.43 20.03
CA TYR A 437 22.39 21.28 19.38
C TYR A 437 22.40 22.66 20.01
N ARG A 438 22.59 23.69 19.20
CA ARG A 438 22.75 25.07 19.68
C ARG A 438 21.93 26.05 18.85
N THR A 439 21.66 27.21 19.44
CA THR A 439 21.20 28.39 18.71
C THR A 439 22.32 29.41 18.59
N ILE A 440 22.39 30.13 17.46
CA ILE A 440 23.40 31.15 17.18
C ILE A 440 22.67 32.42 16.74
N PHE A 441 22.70 33.48 17.55
CA PHE A 441 22.02 34.74 17.27
C PHE A 441 22.83 35.64 16.30
N ASP A 442 22.17 36.63 15.71
CA ASP A 442 22.79 37.60 14.79
C ASP A 442 23.95 38.42 15.41
N ASP A 443 24.02 38.51 16.74
CA ASP A 443 25.09 39.14 17.50
C ASP A 443 26.24 38.17 17.86
N ASP A 444 26.24 36.99 17.24
CA ASP A 444 27.15 35.86 17.47
C ASP A 444 27.07 35.25 18.88
N THR A 445 26.05 35.58 19.69
CA THR A 445 25.82 34.83 20.93
C THR A 445 25.30 33.42 20.63
N GLU A 446 25.92 32.43 21.27
CA GLU A 446 25.53 31.03 21.15
C GLU A 446 24.91 30.51 22.44
N HIS A 447 23.81 29.77 22.32
CA HIS A 447 23.24 29.02 23.43
C HIS A 447 23.26 27.53 23.12
N LEU A 448 23.95 26.75 23.95
CA LEU A 448 23.90 25.31 23.89
C LEU A 448 22.55 24.84 24.43
N VAL A 449 21.69 24.35 23.55
CA VAL A 449 20.35 23.87 23.90
C VAL A 449 20.47 22.45 24.42
N PHE A 450 20.81 21.50 23.56
CA PHE A 450 20.97 20.10 23.95
C PHE A 450 22.44 19.69 23.80
N PRO A 451 23.19 19.52 24.90
CA PRO A 451 24.55 19.00 24.82
C PRO A 451 24.59 17.57 24.26
N ARG A 452 25.75 17.17 23.73
CA ARG A 452 26.05 15.76 23.47
C ARG A 452 25.78 14.94 24.74
N GLY A 453 25.09 13.81 24.59
CA GLY A 453 24.60 12.98 25.68
C GLY A 453 23.16 13.25 26.10
N SER A 454 22.53 14.36 25.66
CA SER A 454 21.10 14.60 25.90
C SER A 454 20.23 13.50 25.30
N SER A 455 19.28 12.96 26.07
CA SER A 455 18.31 12.00 25.54
C SER A 455 17.39 12.62 24.50
N TYR A 456 16.95 11.84 23.51
CA TYR A 456 15.92 12.25 22.56
C TYR A 456 14.51 12.23 23.18
N GLY A 457 13.56 12.92 22.55
CA GLY A 457 12.18 13.05 23.03
C GLY A 457 11.99 14.08 24.15
N ILE A 458 12.95 14.99 24.33
CA ILE A 458 12.92 16.00 25.39
C ILE A 458 12.71 17.41 24.83
N GLN A 459 12.21 18.29 25.69
CA GLN A 459 12.06 19.70 25.41
C GLN A 459 12.89 20.52 26.38
N GLN A 460 13.40 21.65 25.91
CA GLN A 460 14.16 22.58 26.72
C GLN A 460 13.77 24.01 26.41
N GLU A 461 13.61 24.79 27.48
CA GLU A 461 13.32 26.21 27.40
C GLU A 461 14.58 27.01 27.68
N ILE A 462 14.80 28.08 26.91
CA ILE A 462 15.91 29.02 27.09
C ILE A 462 15.36 30.43 27.23
N ASP A 463 15.85 31.16 28.23
CA ASP A 463 15.61 32.60 28.37
C ASP A 463 16.47 33.34 27.34
N ILE A 464 15.81 33.97 26.38
CA ILE A 464 16.46 34.70 25.28
C ILE A 464 16.22 36.21 25.41
N THR A 465 15.75 36.69 26.56
CA THR A 465 15.35 38.09 26.77
C THR A 465 16.45 39.08 26.42
N ASP A 466 17.69 38.81 26.81
CA ASP A 466 18.83 39.70 26.57
C ASP A 466 19.20 39.83 25.08
N ASN A 467 18.78 38.86 24.25
CA ASN A 467 18.94 38.89 22.81
C ASN A 467 17.89 39.79 22.10
N PHE A 468 16.92 40.34 22.83
CA PHE A 468 15.89 41.22 22.26
C PHE A 468 16.29 42.69 22.33
N VAL A 469 16.41 43.29 21.14
CA VAL A 469 16.52 44.74 21.00
C VAL A 469 15.18 45.30 20.51
N PRO A 470 14.48 46.13 21.31
CA PRO A 470 13.22 46.74 20.91
C PRO A 470 13.31 47.45 19.55
N GLY A 471 12.37 47.15 18.65
CA GLY A 471 12.29 47.77 17.32
C GLY A 471 13.24 47.18 16.27
N LYS A 472 13.93 46.08 16.55
CA LYS A 472 14.71 45.32 15.56
C LYS A 472 14.17 43.91 15.38
N ALA A 473 14.27 43.38 14.17
CA ALA A 473 14.06 41.97 13.92
C ALA A 473 15.24 41.18 14.50
N ILE A 474 14.97 39.97 14.98
CA ILE A 474 15.98 39.12 15.64
C ILE A 474 16.06 37.80 14.87
N GLY A 475 17.21 37.55 14.26
CA GLY A 475 17.57 36.28 13.67
C GLY A 475 18.33 35.39 14.64
N PHE A 476 18.07 34.08 14.59
CA PHE A 476 18.97 33.08 15.14
C PHE A 476 18.92 31.78 14.36
N ASP A 477 20.09 31.16 14.19
CA ASP A 477 20.29 29.91 13.49
C ASP A 477 20.18 28.73 14.47
N LEU A 478 19.65 27.61 14.00
CA LEU A 478 19.80 26.30 14.63
C LEU A 478 20.98 25.56 13.99
N ALA A 479 21.82 24.98 14.84
CA ALA A 479 22.97 24.22 14.40
C ALA A 479 23.10 22.85 15.10
N GLU A 480 23.50 21.86 14.31
CA GLU A 480 23.94 20.53 14.75
C GLU A 480 25.47 20.51 14.70
N ASP A 481 26.11 20.41 15.86
CA ASP A 481 27.50 20.80 16.10
C ASP A 481 27.79 22.18 15.52
N ASN A 482 28.55 22.26 14.42
CA ASN A 482 28.93 23.49 13.76
C ASN A 482 28.16 23.71 12.43
N ARG A 483 27.18 22.85 12.13
CA ARG A 483 26.43 22.85 10.87
C ARG A 483 25.11 23.56 11.07
N ARG A 484 25.00 24.80 10.57
CA ARG A 484 23.75 25.56 10.54
C ARG A 484 22.81 24.95 9.51
N PHE A 485 21.55 24.75 9.86
CA PHE A 485 20.58 24.10 8.97
C PHE A 485 19.25 24.85 8.87
N LEU A 486 18.92 25.71 9.83
CA LEU A 486 17.67 26.46 9.85
C LEU A 486 17.89 27.83 10.53
N GLN A 487 17.23 28.87 10.05
CA GLN A 487 17.22 30.21 10.64
C GLN A 487 15.79 30.60 11.04
N HIS A 488 15.64 31.17 12.23
CA HIS A 488 14.38 31.75 12.70
C HIS A 488 14.50 33.27 12.78
N ILE A 489 13.45 33.98 12.39
CA ILE A 489 13.39 35.45 12.39
C ILE A 489 12.15 35.92 13.14
N ILE A 490 12.35 36.65 14.22
CA ILE A 490 11.29 37.32 14.98
C ILE A 490 11.07 38.72 14.38
N PRO A 491 9.82 39.11 14.03
CA PRO A 491 9.53 40.41 13.46
C PRO A 491 9.81 41.57 14.43
N GLN A 492 10.27 42.70 13.88
CA GLN A 492 10.56 43.93 14.63
C GLN A 492 9.34 44.58 15.31
N ASP A 493 8.14 44.32 14.78
CA ASP A 493 6.87 44.96 15.16
C ASP A 493 5.98 44.05 16.02
N TYR A 494 6.55 42.98 16.58
CA TYR A 494 5.81 42.11 17.48
C TYR A 494 5.29 42.86 18.71
N LYS A 495 3.99 42.70 18.98
CA LYS A 495 3.33 43.16 20.20
C LYS A 495 2.82 41.96 20.98
N HIS A 496 3.15 41.89 22.26
CA HIS A 496 2.55 40.91 23.15
C HIS A 496 1.11 41.32 23.50
N SER A 497 0.29 40.33 23.86
CA SER A 497 -1.17 40.49 24.00
C SER A 497 -1.63 41.04 25.35
N PHE A 498 -0.73 41.26 26.31
CA PHE A 498 -1.04 41.75 27.66
C PHE A 498 -0.48 43.16 27.88
N ASN A 499 -1.09 43.92 28.81
CA ASN A 499 -0.67 45.28 29.10
C ASN A 499 0.51 45.27 30.09
N GLU A 500 1.65 45.85 29.71
CA GLU A 500 2.86 45.96 30.55
C GLU A 500 2.57 46.61 31.91
N SER A 501 1.61 47.54 31.99
CA SER A 501 1.25 48.19 33.26
C SER A 501 0.67 47.23 34.30
N ASN A 502 0.21 46.05 33.89
CA ASN A 502 -0.31 45.01 34.77
C ASN A 502 0.79 44.03 35.21
N CYS A 503 1.98 44.14 34.63
CA CYS A 503 3.13 43.32 34.95
C CYS A 503 3.88 43.93 36.15
N VAL A 504 4.23 43.09 37.11
CA VAL A 504 5.05 43.45 38.29
C VAL A 504 6.54 43.43 37.94
N SER A 505 6.92 42.67 36.92
CA SER A 505 8.28 42.53 36.39
C SER A 505 8.33 42.78 34.89
N ASP A 506 9.54 43.06 34.39
CA ASP A 506 9.80 43.22 32.96
C ASP A 506 9.40 41.96 32.17
N VAL A 507 8.99 42.15 30.92
CA VAL A 507 8.59 41.05 30.04
C VAL A 507 9.82 40.23 29.67
N LYS A 508 9.78 38.94 29.98
CA LYS A 508 10.79 37.96 29.60
C LYS A 508 10.36 37.17 28.38
N ILE A 509 11.31 36.74 27.55
CA ILE A 509 11.04 35.99 26.33
C ILE A 509 11.78 34.66 26.38
N PHE A 510 11.01 33.59 26.20
CA PHE A 510 11.51 32.22 26.29
C PHE A 510 11.31 31.50 24.96
N ALA A 511 12.37 30.85 24.47
CA ALA A 511 12.30 29.94 23.33
C ALA A 511 12.22 28.50 23.82
N ASN A 512 11.22 27.77 23.35
CA ASN A 512 11.01 26.36 23.65
C ASN A 512 11.45 25.52 22.47
N PHE A 513 12.41 24.65 22.71
CA PHE A 513 12.99 23.75 21.72
C PHE A 513 12.61 22.30 21.99
N ASP A 514 12.49 21.51 20.93
CA ASP A 514 12.20 20.09 20.95
C ASP A 514 13.29 19.34 20.19
N LEU A 515 13.82 18.28 20.81
CA LEU A 515 14.66 17.29 20.15
C LEU A 515 13.87 15.98 20.10
N SER A 516 13.20 15.76 18.97
CA SER A 516 12.27 14.64 18.80
C SER A 516 12.94 13.26 18.85
N GLU A 517 12.15 12.20 19.04
CA GLU A 517 12.59 10.78 18.99
C GLU A 517 13.29 10.40 17.67
N SER A 518 12.96 11.08 16.57
CA SER A 518 13.61 10.85 15.26
C SER A 518 14.89 11.67 15.09
N ARG A 519 15.32 12.37 16.14
CA ARG A 519 16.45 13.31 16.17
C ARG A 519 16.29 14.44 15.17
N LEU A 520 15.16 15.12 15.24
CA LEU A 520 14.97 16.43 14.60
C LEU A 520 14.95 17.51 15.67
N PHE A 521 15.77 18.54 15.48
CA PHE A 521 15.88 19.69 16.38
C PHE A 521 15.09 20.87 15.85
N LYS A 522 14.08 21.31 16.60
CA LYS A 522 13.16 22.37 16.17
C LYS A 522 12.83 23.33 17.30
N LEU A 523 12.49 24.55 16.92
CA LEU A 523 11.83 25.53 17.77
C LEU A 523 10.32 25.28 17.75
N GLU A 524 9.74 24.95 18.91
CA GLU A 524 8.30 24.72 19.07
C GLU A 524 7.52 26.02 19.17
N ALA A 525 8.00 26.91 20.04
CA ALA A 525 7.31 28.16 20.33
C ALA A 525 8.26 29.17 20.96
N ILE A 526 7.92 30.44 20.81
CA ILE A 526 8.51 31.53 21.59
C ILE A 526 7.38 32.14 22.42
N GLU A 527 7.61 32.31 23.72
CA GLU A 527 6.62 32.85 24.66
C GLU A 527 7.17 34.08 25.39
N ALA A 528 6.43 35.19 25.31
CA ALA A 528 6.61 36.34 26.18
C ALA A 528 5.84 36.10 27.50
N ARG A 529 6.50 36.32 28.64
CA ARG A 529 5.93 36.12 29.98
C ARG A 529 6.21 37.33 30.86
N CYS A 530 5.21 37.73 31.64
CA CYS A 530 5.42 38.71 32.72
C CYS A 530 4.67 38.26 33.98
N GLU A 531 5.19 38.63 35.15
CA GLU A 531 4.57 38.30 36.43
C GLU A 531 3.41 39.26 36.72
N LEU A 532 2.28 38.74 37.18
CA LEU A 532 1.10 39.51 37.59
C LEU A 532 1.06 39.65 39.11
N GLN A 533 0.37 40.66 39.62
CA GLN A 533 0.12 40.79 41.07
C GLN A 533 -0.55 39.53 41.62
N SER A 534 0.07 38.93 42.62
CA SER A 534 -0.41 37.73 43.32
C SER A 534 -1.79 38.01 43.93
N ALA A 535 -2.83 37.31 43.47
CA ALA A 535 -4.12 37.26 44.15
C ALA A 535 -4.17 36.02 45.04
N GLU A 536 -4.61 36.17 46.29
CA GLU A 536 -4.85 35.05 47.19
C GLU A 536 -5.83 34.06 46.53
N LYS A 537 -5.39 32.81 46.38
CA LYS A 537 -6.22 31.75 45.79
C LYS A 537 -7.19 31.25 46.86
N GLU A 538 -8.50 31.48 46.70
CA GLU A 538 -9.50 30.83 47.56
C GLU A 538 -9.37 29.31 47.45
N LYS A 539 -9.12 28.63 48.60
CA LYS A 539 -8.92 27.18 48.65
C LYS A 539 -10.18 26.43 48.19
N GLY A 540 -10.00 25.46 47.28
CA GLY A 540 -11.05 24.52 46.88
C GLY A 540 -11.46 23.61 48.05
N PHE A 541 -12.69 23.07 47.98
CA PHE A 541 -13.31 22.25 49.02
C PHE A 541 -12.42 21.08 49.54
N LEU A 542 -11.59 20.50 48.67
CA LEU A 542 -10.70 19.38 48.99
C LEU A 542 -9.50 19.75 49.88
N ASP A 543 -8.97 20.97 49.78
CA ASP A 543 -7.83 21.42 50.61
C ASP A 543 -8.25 21.72 52.05
N LYS A 544 -9.53 22.07 52.26
CA LYS A 544 -10.11 22.30 53.60
C LYS A 544 -10.29 20.99 54.39
N LEU A 545 -10.40 19.84 53.71
CA LEU A 545 -10.57 18.52 54.34
C LEU A 545 -9.26 17.87 54.81
N LYS A 546 -8.10 18.28 54.27
CA LYS A 546 -6.80 17.69 54.61
C LYS A 546 -6.05 18.35 55.78
N GLY A 547 -6.66 19.35 56.43
CA GLY A 547 -6.08 20.00 57.62
C GLY A 547 -4.80 20.80 57.35
N ASP A 548 -4.52 21.14 56.10
CA ASP A 548 -3.28 21.83 55.72
C ASP A 548 -3.43 23.35 55.89
N THR A 549 -2.71 23.91 56.88
CA THR A 549 -2.82 25.32 57.31
C THR A 549 -1.86 26.27 56.60
N LYS A 550 -1.04 25.79 55.66
CA LYS A 550 -0.18 26.67 54.85
C LYS A 550 -0.90 27.19 53.62
N THR A 551 -0.79 28.50 53.38
CA THR A 551 -1.21 29.19 52.15
C THR A 551 -0.01 29.25 51.22
N GLU A 552 -0.04 28.52 50.11
CA GLU A 552 0.98 28.67 49.06
C GLU A 552 0.59 29.83 48.15
N ILE A 553 1.40 30.89 48.15
CA ILE A 553 1.32 31.98 47.19
C ILE A 553 2.17 31.56 45.98
N ALA A 554 1.56 30.97 44.97
CA ALA A 554 2.24 30.69 43.70
C ALA A 554 2.18 31.93 42.79
N PRO A 555 3.31 32.38 42.21
CA PRO A 555 3.32 33.51 41.28
C PRO A 555 2.47 33.21 40.04
N ARG A 556 1.67 34.19 39.61
CA ARG A 556 0.78 34.08 38.44
C ARG A 556 1.41 34.83 37.28
N TYR A 557 1.49 34.20 36.11
CA TYR A 557 2.11 34.79 34.92
C TYR A 557 1.09 35.04 33.81
N ALA A 558 1.21 36.18 33.15
CA ALA A 558 0.62 36.39 31.83
C ALA A 558 1.55 35.76 30.77
N ARG A 559 0.98 35.17 29.71
CA ARG A 559 1.72 34.55 28.61
C ARG A 559 1.18 35.01 27.27
N SER A 560 2.06 35.22 26.30
CA SER A 560 1.71 35.57 24.92
C SER A 560 2.67 34.89 23.95
N LYS A 561 2.15 34.35 22.85
CA LYS A 561 2.99 33.70 21.82
C LYS A 561 3.63 34.75 20.93
N VAL A 562 4.95 34.65 20.76
CA VAL A 562 5.73 35.47 19.84
C VAL A 562 5.74 34.79 18.46
N PRO A 563 5.31 35.45 17.39
CA PRO A 563 5.40 34.92 16.04
C PRO A 563 6.85 34.96 15.57
N PHE A 564 7.22 33.98 14.76
CA PHE A 564 8.51 33.93 14.07
C PHE A 564 8.30 33.39 12.66
N LYS A 565 9.24 33.70 11.78
CA LYS A 565 9.39 33.09 10.45
C LYS A 565 10.56 32.13 10.48
N THR A 566 10.53 31.17 9.57
CA THR A 566 11.59 30.17 9.42
C THR A 566 12.08 30.19 7.99
N ASP A 567 13.39 30.36 7.84
CA ASP A 567 14.11 30.21 6.58
C ASP A 567 15.11 29.07 6.71
N TYR A 568 15.29 28.29 5.64
CA TYR A 568 16.24 27.19 5.65
C TYR A 568 17.53 27.60 4.97
N PHE A 569 18.65 27.14 5.52
CA PHE A 569 19.94 27.14 4.81
C PHE A 569 19.89 26.18 3.60
N PRO A 570 20.88 26.22 2.70
CA PRO A 570 21.01 25.23 1.63
C PRO A 570 20.85 23.79 2.17
N LYS A 571 20.28 22.89 1.35
CA LYS A 571 19.80 21.53 1.71
C LYS A 571 18.47 21.49 2.47
N ARG A 572 17.58 22.45 2.18
CA ARG A 572 16.24 22.50 2.79
C ARG A 572 15.35 21.29 2.44
N PRO A 573 14.41 20.90 3.32
CA PRO A 573 13.38 19.89 3.00
C PRO A 573 12.52 20.29 1.79
N LEU A 574 11.81 19.31 1.22
CA LEU A 574 10.86 19.56 0.14
C LEU A 574 9.69 20.42 0.63
N GLY A 575 9.46 21.54 -0.05
CA GLY A 575 8.28 22.37 0.21
C GLY A 575 6.99 21.69 -0.26
N ASN A 576 5.85 22.06 0.32
CA ASN A 576 4.55 21.46 0.02
C ASN A 576 4.21 21.41 -1.48
N VAL A 577 4.52 22.46 -2.24
CA VAL A 577 4.27 22.49 -3.70
C VAL A 577 5.08 21.41 -4.42
N ALA A 578 6.39 21.33 -4.13
CA ALA A 578 7.27 20.31 -4.71
C ALA A 578 6.83 18.89 -4.32
N ILE A 579 6.39 18.68 -3.07
CA ILE A 579 5.83 17.40 -2.63
C ILE A 579 4.60 17.01 -3.46
N GLN A 580 3.68 17.95 -3.72
CA GLN A 580 2.48 17.67 -4.51
C GLN A 580 2.83 17.36 -5.98
N ASP A 581 3.73 18.13 -6.59
CA ASP A 581 4.16 17.94 -7.97
C ASP A 581 4.84 16.57 -8.16
N LEU A 582 5.77 16.22 -7.27
CA LEU A 582 6.47 14.93 -7.30
C LEU A 582 5.53 13.75 -6.99
N LYS A 583 4.59 13.90 -6.05
CA LYS A 583 3.55 12.89 -5.81
C LYS A 583 2.71 12.64 -7.06
N TYR A 584 2.30 13.70 -7.73
CA TYR A 584 1.52 13.60 -8.96
C TYR A 584 2.33 12.91 -10.07
N HIS A 585 3.61 13.26 -10.21
CA HIS A 585 4.52 12.60 -11.15
C HIS A 585 4.64 11.09 -10.86
N ILE A 586 4.93 10.70 -9.61
CA ILE A 586 5.00 9.29 -9.20
C ILE A 586 3.68 8.55 -9.46
N GLN A 587 2.53 9.18 -9.20
CA GLN A 587 1.21 8.58 -9.48
C GLN A 587 1.01 8.29 -10.97
N GLN A 588 1.45 9.18 -11.86
CA GLN A 588 1.41 8.92 -13.30
C GLN A 588 2.29 7.74 -13.69
N LEU A 589 3.49 7.65 -13.12
CA LEU A 589 4.39 6.51 -13.34
C LEU A 589 3.79 5.20 -12.81
N ASN A 590 3.17 5.22 -11.63
CA ASN A 590 2.47 4.06 -11.06
C ASN A 590 1.33 3.58 -11.97
N ALA A 591 0.55 4.50 -12.54
CA ALA A 591 -0.53 4.16 -13.47
C ALA A 591 0.00 3.49 -14.76
N LYS A 592 1.10 4.01 -15.32
CA LYS A 592 1.77 3.41 -16.49
C LYS A 592 2.33 2.02 -16.16
N ASP A 593 3.01 1.88 -15.02
CA ASP A 593 3.58 0.60 -14.58
C ASP A 593 2.49 -0.45 -14.36
N LEU A 594 1.35 -0.07 -13.76
CA LEU A 594 0.20 -0.95 -13.58
C LEU A 594 -0.39 -1.40 -14.92
N GLN A 595 -0.52 -0.49 -15.90
CA GLN A 595 -1.00 -0.84 -17.24
C GLN A 595 -0.07 -1.85 -17.93
N ARG A 596 1.25 -1.62 -17.86
CA ARG A 596 2.26 -2.53 -18.44
C ARG A 596 2.23 -3.91 -17.76
N LYS A 597 2.12 -3.95 -16.44
CA LYS A 597 1.97 -5.19 -15.68
C LYS A 597 0.70 -5.95 -16.07
N GLN A 598 -0.45 -5.27 -16.13
CA GLN A 598 -1.71 -5.89 -16.53
C GLN A 598 -1.68 -6.43 -17.97
N LEU A 599 -1.02 -5.73 -18.88
CA LEU A 599 -0.80 -6.19 -20.25
C LEU A 599 0.05 -7.47 -20.25
N SER A 600 1.23 -7.44 -19.62
CA SER A 600 2.14 -8.58 -19.55
C SER A 600 1.49 -9.82 -18.90
N GLU A 601 0.77 -9.66 -17.77
CA GLU A 601 0.05 -10.76 -17.12
C GLU A 601 -1.00 -11.39 -18.04
N LYS A 602 -1.69 -10.58 -18.85
CA LYS A 602 -2.71 -11.08 -19.77
C LYS A 602 -2.12 -11.74 -21.01
N LEU A 603 -0.99 -11.24 -21.51
CA LEU A 603 -0.23 -11.93 -22.57
C LEU A 603 0.25 -13.29 -22.09
N ASN A 604 0.81 -13.38 -20.88
CA ASN A 604 1.23 -14.65 -20.27
C ASN A 604 0.04 -15.61 -20.07
N GLU A 605 -1.13 -15.10 -19.65
CA GLU A 605 -2.35 -15.91 -19.54
C GLU A 605 -2.80 -16.46 -20.92
N LEU A 606 -2.73 -15.63 -21.97
CA LEU A 606 -3.04 -16.07 -23.33
C LEU A 606 -2.06 -17.14 -23.80
N GLU A 607 -0.76 -16.91 -23.64
CA GLU A 607 0.29 -17.86 -24.00
C GLU A 607 0.07 -19.21 -23.30
N ALA A 608 -0.12 -19.21 -21.98
CA ALA A 608 -0.39 -20.42 -21.21
C ALA A 608 -1.68 -21.12 -21.67
N THR A 609 -2.73 -20.36 -22.01
CA THR A 609 -3.99 -20.90 -22.53
C THR A 609 -3.78 -21.57 -23.89
N LEU A 610 -2.98 -20.96 -24.77
CA LEU A 610 -2.67 -21.50 -26.10
C LEU A 610 -1.89 -22.81 -26.00
N TYR A 611 -0.82 -22.86 -25.18
CA TYR A 611 -0.05 -24.10 -24.98
C TYR A 611 -0.88 -25.19 -24.28
N SER A 612 -1.72 -24.83 -23.30
CA SER A 612 -2.63 -25.79 -22.67
C SER A 612 -3.64 -26.36 -23.67
N ALA A 613 -4.19 -25.53 -24.56
CA ALA A 613 -5.11 -25.97 -25.60
C ALA A 613 -4.42 -26.84 -26.65
N ARG A 614 -3.17 -26.52 -27.01
CA ARG A 614 -2.35 -27.34 -27.91
C ARG A 614 -2.10 -28.74 -27.35
N ASN A 615 -1.63 -28.82 -26.11
CA ASN A 615 -1.41 -30.11 -25.44
C ASN A 615 -2.72 -30.91 -25.32
N TYR A 616 -3.85 -30.22 -25.11
CA TYR A 616 -5.16 -30.86 -25.02
C TYR A 616 -5.61 -31.50 -26.34
N ILE A 617 -5.36 -30.87 -27.49
CA ILE A 617 -5.73 -31.46 -28.80
C ILE A 617 -4.74 -32.51 -29.31
N GLU A 618 -3.50 -32.51 -28.79
CA GLU A 618 -2.49 -33.53 -29.07
C GLU A 618 -2.71 -34.82 -28.25
N ASP A 619 -3.58 -34.80 -27.23
CA ASP A 619 -3.95 -35.97 -26.44
C ASP A 619 -4.67 -37.02 -27.29
N ASP A 620 -4.25 -38.29 -27.17
CA ASP A 620 -4.75 -39.40 -28.00
C ASP A 620 -6.26 -39.61 -27.86
N GLU A 621 -6.83 -39.43 -26.66
CA GLU A 621 -8.28 -39.58 -26.45
C GLU A 621 -9.04 -38.48 -27.19
N VAL A 622 -8.55 -37.25 -27.09
CA VAL A 622 -9.15 -36.06 -27.73
C VAL A 622 -9.01 -36.13 -29.24
N ASN A 623 -7.83 -36.49 -29.74
CA ASN A 623 -7.55 -36.59 -31.17
C ASN A 623 -8.37 -37.72 -31.83
N THR A 624 -8.52 -38.86 -31.13
CA THR A 624 -9.24 -40.02 -31.67
C THR A 624 -10.76 -39.88 -31.56
N HIS A 625 -11.27 -39.32 -30.45
CA HIS A 625 -12.71 -39.30 -30.14
C HIS A 625 -13.35 -37.92 -30.19
N GLY A 626 -12.58 -36.86 -30.40
CA GLY A 626 -13.08 -35.49 -30.51
C GLY A 626 -13.64 -35.14 -31.88
N PRO A 627 -14.33 -33.98 -31.99
CA PRO A 627 -14.88 -33.48 -33.24
C PRO A 627 -13.76 -32.89 -34.12
N SER A 628 -13.49 -33.52 -35.27
CA SER A 628 -12.33 -33.20 -36.11
C SER A 628 -12.36 -31.76 -36.63
N SER A 629 -13.54 -31.24 -37.01
CA SER A 629 -13.65 -29.88 -37.56
C SER A 629 -13.35 -28.78 -36.53
N VAL A 630 -13.76 -29.00 -35.28
CA VAL A 630 -13.52 -28.09 -34.17
C VAL A 630 -12.06 -28.16 -33.73
N ILE A 631 -11.46 -29.36 -33.73
CA ILE A 631 -10.04 -29.56 -33.45
C ILE A 631 -9.19 -28.81 -34.49
N GLU A 632 -9.48 -28.94 -35.79
CA GLU A 632 -8.78 -28.22 -36.86
C GLU A 632 -8.92 -26.69 -36.70
N SER A 633 -10.13 -26.23 -36.37
CA SER A 633 -10.40 -24.79 -36.13
C SER A 633 -9.63 -24.26 -34.91
N LEU A 634 -9.56 -25.04 -33.83
CA LEU A 634 -8.78 -24.71 -32.65
C LEU A 634 -7.28 -24.71 -32.97
N GLN A 635 -6.78 -25.71 -33.69
CA GLN A 635 -5.37 -25.78 -34.10
C GLN A 635 -4.97 -24.56 -34.95
N LYS A 636 -5.82 -24.16 -35.90
CA LYS A 636 -5.63 -22.95 -36.69
C LYS A 636 -5.61 -21.70 -35.80
N SER A 637 -6.60 -21.55 -34.92
CA SER A 637 -6.69 -20.42 -33.99
C SER A 637 -5.49 -20.35 -33.04
N ILE A 638 -4.99 -21.49 -32.56
CA ILE A 638 -3.77 -21.55 -31.73
C ILE A 638 -2.59 -20.99 -32.52
N THR A 639 -2.41 -21.45 -33.76
CA THR A 639 -1.29 -21.04 -34.61
C THR A 639 -1.32 -19.53 -34.90
N GLU A 640 -2.48 -19.01 -35.31
CA GLU A 640 -2.66 -17.57 -35.59
C GLU A 640 -2.43 -16.70 -34.35
N ASN A 641 -2.87 -17.15 -33.17
CA ASN A 641 -2.69 -16.37 -31.94
C ASN A 641 -1.28 -16.46 -31.37
N LEU A 642 -0.54 -17.56 -31.59
CA LEU A 642 0.88 -17.63 -31.25
C LEU A 642 1.70 -16.70 -32.15
N GLU A 643 1.44 -16.67 -33.46
CA GLU A 643 2.09 -15.73 -34.38
C GLU A 643 1.75 -14.28 -34.01
N TRP A 644 0.49 -13.99 -33.71
CA TRP A 644 0.08 -12.68 -33.22
C TRP A 644 0.78 -12.29 -31.91
N LEU A 645 1.00 -13.26 -31.00
CA LEU A 645 1.73 -13.03 -29.75
C LEU A 645 3.17 -12.55 -30.03
N ASP A 646 3.84 -13.17 -31.00
CA ASP A 646 5.23 -12.89 -31.33
C ASP A 646 5.43 -11.53 -32.03
N TYR A 647 4.48 -11.09 -32.87
CA TYR A 647 4.70 -9.96 -33.78
C TYR A 647 3.79 -8.75 -33.57
N GLU A 648 2.60 -8.91 -33.00
CA GLU A 648 1.57 -7.85 -32.95
C GLU A 648 1.14 -7.46 -31.52
N SER A 649 1.59 -8.21 -30.52
CA SER A 649 1.04 -8.12 -29.17
C SER A 649 1.54 -6.94 -28.31
N GLU A 650 2.64 -6.29 -28.72
CA GLU A 650 3.36 -5.29 -27.92
C GLU A 650 2.47 -4.14 -27.43
N ASN A 651 1.54 -3.68 -28.27
CA ASN A 651 0.64 -2.56 -27.98
C ASN A 651 -0.84 -3.00 -27.88
N ALA A 652 -1.08 -4.30 -27.68
CA ALA A 652 -2.42 -4.84 -27.65
C ALA A 652 -3.24 -4.32 -26.45
N LYS A 653 -4.56 -4.22 -26.63
CA LYS A 653 -5.45 -3.85 -25.52
C LYS A 653 -5.79 -5.09 -24.70
N VAL A 654 -5.79 -4.96 -23.37
CA VAL A 654 -6.21 -6.03 -22.45
C VAL A 654 -7.58 -6.64 -22.83
N LYS A 655 -8.51 -5.83 -23.36
CA LYS A 655 -9.82 -6.31 -23.82
C LYS A 655 -9.71 -7.29 -25.00
N GLU A 656 -8.82 -7.03 -25.94
CA GLU A 656 -8.59 -7.89 -27.12
C GLU A 656 -7.98 -9.23 -26.70
N ILE A 657 -6.97 -9.20 -25.82
CA ILE A 657 -6.34 -10.41 -25.30
C ILE A 657 -7.37 -11.29 -24.57
N LYS A 658 -8.25 -10.69 -23.75
CA LYS A 658 -9.34 -11.41 -23.10
C LYS A 658 -10.28 -12.09 -24.11
N GLN A 659 -10.59 -11.43 -25.23
CA GLN A 659 -11.44 -12.02 -26.27
C GLN A 659 -10.76 -13.22 -26.94
N LYS A 660 -9.45 -13.13 -27.21
CA LYS A 660 -8.65 -14.25 -27.74
C LYS A 660 -8.65 -15.44 -26.76
N ILE A 661 -8.40 -15.19 -25.47
CA ILE A 661 -8.45 -16.22 -24.41
C ILE A 661 -9.81 -16.93 -24.38
N GLU A 662 -10.91 -16.16 -24.35
CA GLU A 662 -12.26 -16.75 -24.28
C GLU A 662 -12.62 -17.51 -25.56
N SER A 663 -12.13 -17.10 -26.73
CA SER A 663 -12.30 -17.85 -27.98
C SER A 663 -11.65 -19.24 -27.89
N ILE A 664 -10.40 -19.32 -27.43
CA ILE A 664 -9.68 -20.60 -27.24
C ILE A 664 -10.38 -21.49 -26.21
N LYS A 665 -10.80 -20.92 -25.07
CA LYS A 665 -11.56 -21.65 -24.05
C LYS A 665 -12.91 -22.16 -24.58
N THR A 666 -13.55 -21.44 -25.49
CA THR A 666 -14.84 -21.83 -26.09
C THR A 666 -14.68 -23.07 -26.97
N TYR A 667 -13.69 -23.09 -27.87
CA TYR A 667 -13.39 -24.28 -28.68
C TYR A 667 -13.09 -25.51 -27.82
N ARG A 668 -12.25 -25.36 -26.79
CA ARG A 668 -11.95 -26.45 -25.86
C ARG A 668 -13.21 -26.99 -25.18
N LYS A 669 -14.10 -26.12 -24.68
CA LYS A 669 -15.37 -26.53 -24.07
C LYS A 669 -16.28 -27.29 -25.04
N GLN A 670 -16.29 -26.92 -26.32
CA GLN A 670 -17.06 -27.64 -27.34
C GLN A 670 -16.54 -29.08 -27.51
N ILE A 671 -15.22 -29.27 -27.58
CA ILE A 671 -14.58 -30.58 -27.66
C ILE A 671 -14.86 -31.40 -26.39
N GLU A 672 -14.67 -30.82 -25.21
CA GLU A 672 -14.94 -31.50 -23.92
C GLU A 672 -16.40 -31.96 -23.83
N LYS A 673 -17.34 -31.11 -24.29
CA LYS A 673 -18.77 -31.44 -24.31
C LYS A 673 -19.07 -32.59 -25.28
N TYR A 674 -18.48 -32.57 -26.48
CA TYR A 674 -18.61 -33.63 -27.47
C TYR A 674 -18.14 -34.98 -26.92
N ILE A 675 -16.94 -35.02 -26.33
CA ILE A 675 -16.35 -36.25 -25.80
C ILE A 675 -17.16 -36.80 -24.62
N LYS A 676 -17.57 -35.94 -23.67
CA LYS A 676 -18.42 -36.36 -22.54
C LYS A 676 -19.75 -36.96 -22.96
N GLN A 677 -20.25 -36.57 -24.14
CA GLN A 677 -21.52 -37.02 -24.69
C GLN A 677 -21.33 -38.03 -25.85
N SER A 678 -20.13 -38.57 -26.00
CA SER A 678 -19.79 -39.56 -27.03
C SER A 678 -20.58 -40.87 -26.88
N SER A 679 -21.08 -41.19 -25.69
CA SER A 679 -21.91 -42.36 -25.42
C SER A 679 -23.40 -42.17 -25.72
N ILE A 680 -23.85 -40.94 -25.99
CA ILE A 680 -25.27 -40.67 -26.29
C ILE A 680 -25.62 -41.28 -27.67
N PRO A 681 -26.67 -42.11 -27.77
CA PRO A 681 -27.18 -42.59 -29.04
C PRO A 681 -27.63 -41.42 -29.93
N LEU A 682 -27.16 -41.39 -31.17
CA LEU A 682 -27.56 -40.40 -32.19
C LEU A 682 -28.31 -41.12 -33.32
N ASP A 683 -29.27 -41.95 -32.91
CA ASP A 683 -30.06 -42.80 -33.80
C ASP A 683 -31.41 -42.17 -34.15
N GLU A 684 -32.20 -42.89 -34.93
CA GLU A 684 -33.51 -42.44 -35.38
C GLU A 684 -34.48 -42.17 -34.22
N GLU A 685 -34.34 -42.87 -33.09
CA GLU A 685 -35.21 -42.72 -31.92
C GLU A 685 -34.91 -41.41 -31.18
N GLU A 686 -33.63 -41.09 -30.96
CA GLU A 686 -33.23 -39.81 -30.36
C GLU A 686 -33.72 -38.62 -31.19
N PHE A 687 -33.54 -38.66 -32.51
CA PHE A 687 -34.02 -37.56 -33.37
C PHE A 687 -35.53 -37.48 -33.46
N LYS A 688 -36.27 -38.59 -33.30
CA LYS A 688 -37.75 -38.55 -33.14
C LYS A 688 -38.15 -37.85 -31.85
N ASN A 689 -37.48 -38.16 -30.73
CA ASN A 689 -37.75 -37.51 -29.44
C ASN A 689 -37.48 -36.00 -29.50
N ILE A 690 -36.38 -35.60 -30.16
CA ILE A 690 -36.05 -34.18 -30.38
C ILE A 690 -37.08 -33.52 -31.29
N HIS A 691 -37.47 -34.17 -32.39
CA HIS A 691 -38.50 -33.66 -33.31
C HIS A 691 -39.84 -33.44 -32.59
N GLU A 692 -40.25 -34.40 -31.75
CA GLU A 692 -41.46 -34.27 -30.93
C GLU A 692 -41.34 -33.11 -29.94
N SER A 693 -40.20 -32.97 -29.25
CA SER A 693 -39.95 -31.88 -28.31
C SER A 693 -39.98 -30.50 -28.99
N LEU A 694 -39.42 -30.39 -30.20
CA LEU A 694 -39.48 -29.18 -31.02
C LEU A 694 -40.92 -28.87 -31.46
N SER A 695 -41.67 -29.89 -31.90
CA SER A 695 -43.09 -29.74 -32.25
C SER A 695 -43.92 -29.23 -31.07
N GLN A 696 -43.78 -29.87 -29.90
CA GLN A 696 -44.48 -29.48 -28.68
C GLN A 696 -44.11 -28.06 -28.25
N SER A 697 -42.86 -27.65 -28.38
CA SER A 697 -42.44 -26.28 -28.05
C SER A 697 -43.01 -25.25 -29.02
N LEU A 698 -43.05 -25.54 -30.33
CA LEU A 698 -43.67 -24.66 -31.33
C LEU A 698 -45.17 -24.48 -31.08
N GLU A 699 -45.87 -25.58 -30.77
CA GLU A 699 -47.30 -25.57 -30.43
C GLU A 699 -47.56 -24.84 -29.09
N SER A 700 -46.72 -25.05 -28.08
CA SER A 700 -46.74 -24.33 -26.81
C SER A 700 -46.53 -22.83 -26.99
N SER A 701 -45.60 -22.44 -27.86
CA SER A 701 -45.34 -21.05 -28.24
C SER A 701 -46.58 -20.39 -28.83
N GLU A 702 -47.22 -21.04 -29.80
CA GLU A 702 -48.44 -20.54 -30.44
C GLU A 702 -49.62 -20.44 -29.46
N THR A 703 -49.82 -21.49 -28.66
CA THR A 703 -50.86 -21.54 -27.61
C THR A 703 -50.64 -20.44 -26.57
N THR A 704 -49.39 -20.25 -26.15
CA THR A 704 -49.01 -19.18 -25.21
C THR A 704 -49.35 -17.82 -25.79
N LEU A 705 -48.93 -17.52 -27.03
CA LEU A 705 -49.21 -16.22 -27.65
C LEU A 705 -50.71 -15.95 -27.77
N ASN A 706 -51.48 -16.93 -28.20
CA ASN A 706 -52.94 -16.83 -28.32
C ASN A 706 -53.60 -16.57 -26.95
N SER A 707 -53.14 -17.27 -25.91
CA SER A 707 -53.63 -17.06 -24.54
C SER A 707 -53.34 -15.64 -24.04
N LEU A 708 -52.09 -15.16 -24.18
CA LEU A 708 -51.72 -13.80 -23.74
C LEU A 708 -52.45 -12.72 -24.55
N ALA A 709 -52.71 -12.95 -25.83
CA ALA A 709 -53.51 -12.05 -26.66
C ALA A 709 -54.96 -11.98 -26.17
N GLN A 710 -55.56 -13.13 -25.82
CA GLN A 710 -56.91 -13.19 -25.28
C GLN A 710 -57.01 -12.49 -23.93
N GLU A 711 -56.09 -12.74 -23.00
CA GLU A 711 -56.05 -12.05 -21.69
C GLU A 711 -55.91 -10.52 -21.84
N SER A 712 -55.17 -10.07 -22.87
CA SER A 712 -55.04 -8.65 -23.22
C SER A 712 -56.36 -8.05 -23.73
N LEU A 713 -57.10 -8.79 -24.55
CA LEU A 713 -58.42 -8.38 -25.05
C LEU A 713 -59.43 -8.28 -23.90
N ASP A 714 -59.48 -9.30 -23.04
CA ASP A 714 -60.40 -9.35 -21.90
C ASP A 714 -60.20 -8.15 -20.96
N ILE A 715 -58.94 -7.76 -20.70
CA ILE A 715 -58.67 -6.59 -19.86
C ILE A 715 -58.96 -5.28 -20.60
N SER A 716 -58.70 -5.20 -21.91
CA SER A 716 -59.07 -4.04 -22.72
C SER A 716 -60.58 -3.81 -22.74
N GLU A 717 -61.38 -4.87 -22.82
CA GLU A 717 -62.84 -4.80 -22.70
C GLU A 717 -63.27 -4.26 -21.33
N LYS A 718 -62.66 -4.75 -20.24
CA LYS A 718 -62.93 -4.23 -18.88
C LYS A 718 -62.63 -2.74 -18.77
N PHE A 719 -61.55 -2.26 -19.38
CA PHE A 719 -61.22 -0.83 -19.43
C PHE A 719 -62.26 -0.02 -20.23
N SER A 720 -62.71 -0.55 -21.37
CA SER A 720 -63.75 0.08 -22.18
C SER A 720 -65.09 0.17 -21.43
N GLN A 721 -65.46 -0.85 -20.66
CA GLN A 721 -66.71 -0.87 -19.88
C GLN A 721 -66.76 0.20 -18.78
N ILE A 722 -65.60 0.56 -18.21
CA ILE A 722 -65.48 1.57 -17.15
C ILE A 722 -65.08 2.96 -17.68
N GLY A 723 -64.98 3.13 -19.00
CA GLY A 723 -64.61 4.40 -19.63
C GLY A 723 -63.14 4.82 -19.40
N LEU A 724 -62.26 3.88 -19.05
CA LEU A 724 -60.82 4.13 -18.96
C LEU A 724 -60.13 3.86 -20.30
N ASP A 725 -59.20 4.74 -20.66
CA ASP A 725 -58.37 4.56 -21.85
C ASP A 725 -57.26 3.53 -21.58
N TYR A 726 -57.46 2.34 -22.13
CA TYR A 726 -56.52 1.22 -22.04
C TYR A 726 -55.13 1.58 -22.59
N ALA A 727 -55.06 2.24 -23.75
CA ALA A 727 -53.80 2.60 -24.38
C ALA A 727 -53.02 3.61 -23.53
N LYS A 728 -53.72 4.59 -22.94
CA LYS A 728 -53.12 5.57 -22.05
C LYS A 728 -52.59 4.95 -20.77
N GLU A 729 -53.31 4.03 -20.13
CA GLU A 729 -52.79 3.34 -18.93
C GLU A 729 -51.64 2.38 -19.27
N LEU A 730 -51.66 1.73 -20.43
CA LEU A 730 -50.55 0.90 -20.92
C LEU A 730 -49.25 1.71 -21.08
N THR A 731 -49.32 2.95 -21.59
CA THR A 731 -48.13 3.83 -21.72
C THR A 731 -47.50 4.23 -20.38
N LYS A 732 -48.26 4.22 -19.28
CA LYS A 732 -47.77 4.54 -17.93
C LYS A 732 -46.99 3.40 -17.27
N LEU A 733 -47.11 2.17 -17.78
CA LEU A 733 -46.46 0.97 -17.22
C LEU A 733 -44.96 0.85 -17.55
N THR A 734 -44.37 1.86 -18.19
CA THR A 734 -42.99 1.86 -18.74
C THR A 734 -41.85 1.78 -17.71
N LYS A 735 -42.12 1.61 -16.41
CA LYS A 735 -41.09 1.59 -15.36
C LYS A 735 -40.90 0.27 -14.58
N VAL A 736 -41.44 -0.87 -15.02
CA VAL A 736 -41.09 -2.18 -14.43
C VAL A 736 -40.74 -3.23 -15.49
N ALA A 737 -39.52 -3.78 -15.34
CA ALA A 737 -38.87 -4.94 -15.98
C ALA A 737 -38.79 -4.99 -17.52
N GLN A 738 -37.56 -5.18 -18.04
CA GLN A 738 -37.19 -5.31 -19.46
C GLN A 738 -38.25 -6.05 -20.29
N SER A 739 -38.93 -5.36 -21.21
CA SER A 739 -39.66 -6.03 -22.27
C SER A 739 -38.64 -6.74 -23.17
N LEU A 740 -38.64 -8.06 -23.20
CA LEU A 740 -38.02 -8.79 -24.30
C LEU A 740 -38.64 -8.30 -25.61
N PRO A 741 -37.84 -7.83 -26.59
CA PRO A 741 -38.35 -7.39 -27.87
C PRO A 741 -39.07 -8.55 -28.57
N LYS A 742 -40.28 -8.29 -29.12
CA LYS A 742 -41.02 -9.24 -29.98
C LYS A 742 -40.11 -9.93 -31.01
N LYS A 743 -39.15 -9.16 -31.52
CA LYS A 743 -38.12 -9.59 -32.47
C LYS A 743 -37.26 -10.76 -31.96
N GLU A 744 -36.85 -10.77 -30.69
CA GLU A 744 -36.01 -11.85 -30.15
C GLU A 744 -36.79 -13.17 -30.04
N PHE A 745 -38.09 -13.11 -29.71
CA PHE A 745 -38.96 -14.27 -29.71
C PHE A 745 -39.21 -14.78 -31.14
N GLU A 746 -39.51 -13.87 -32.09
CA GLU A 746 -39.69 -14.22 -33.51
C GLU A 746 -38.43 -14.89 -34.07
N GLU A 747 -37.24 -14.33 -33.82
CA GLU A 747 -35.96 -14.91 -34.25
C GLU A 747 -35.68 -16.28 -33.62
N ALA A 748 -35.98 -16.46 -32.32
CA ALA A 748 -35.81 -17.75 -31.66
C ALA A 748 -36.79 -18.80 -32.23
N ASN A 749 -38.04 -18.40 -32.47
CA ASN A 749 -39.07 -19.27 -33.01
C ASN A 749 -38.77 -19.66 -34.48
N GLU A 750 -38.27 -18.73 -35.29
CA GLU A 750 -37.79 -19.02 -36.66
C GLU A 750 -36.62 -20.00 -36.66
N LYS A 751 -35.66 -19.85 -35.74
CA LYS A 751 -34.54 -20.79 -35.59
C LYS A 751 -35.03 -22.19 -35.23
N VAL A 752 -35.90 -22.30 -34.23
CA VAL A 752 -36.50 -23.59 -33.83
C VAL A 752 -37.29 -24.21 -34.98
N SER A 753 -38.09 -23.42 -35.72
CA SER A 753 -38.83 -23.89 -36.89
C SER A 753 -37.92 -24.35 -38.03
N SER A 754 -36.81 -23.65 -38.27
CA SER A 754 -35.80 -24.06 -39.26
C SER A 754 -35.15 -25.38 -38.87
N ILE A 755 -34.80 -25.57 -37.60
CA ILE A 755 -34.19 -26.81 -37.09
C ILE A 755 -35.20 -27.96 -37.13
N PHE A 756 -36.46 -27.70 -36.80
CA PHE A 756 -37.55 -28.65 -36.91
C PHE A 756 -37.63 -29.23 -38.33
N LYS A 757 -37.67 -28.37 -39.36
CA LYS A 757 -37.66 -28.79 -40.77
C LYS A 757 -36.39 -29.55 -41.17
N GLU A 758 -35.24 -29.16 -40.60
CA GLU A 758 -33.96 -29.82 -40.83
C GLU A 758 -33.98 -31.27 -40.29
N ILE A 759 -34.51 -31.47 -39.08
CA ILE A 759 -34.68 -32.80 -38.46
C ILE A 759 -35.79 -33.60 -39.15
N GLU A 760 -36.89 -32.97 -39.56
CA GLU A 760 -37.97 -33.62 -40.32
C GLU A 760 -37.42 -34.20 -41.63
N LYS A 761 -36.60 -33.43 -42.36
CA LYS A 761 -35.90 -33.90 -43.56
C LYS A 761 -34.93 -35.03 -43.23
N LEU A 762 -34.22 -34.97 -42.11
CA LEU A 762 -33.34 -36.04 -41.65
C LEU A 762 -34.12 -37.35 -41.40
N LEU A 763 -35.29 -37.26 -40.77
CA LEU A 763 -36.16 -38.40 -40.43
C LEU A 763 -36.96 -38.95 -41.63
N SER A 764 -37.13 -38.17 -42.70
CA SER A 764 -37.90 -38.58 -43.90
C SER A 764 -37.35 -39.84 -44.62
N ASN A 765 -36.07 -40.17 -44.42
CA ASN A 765 -35.44 -41.37 -44.95
C ASN A 765 -34.34 -41.84 -44.00
N SER A 766 -34.44 -43.07 -43.48
CA SER A 766 -33.46 -43.64 -42.55
C SER A 766 -32.04 -43.75 -43.10
N LYS A 767 -31.85 -43.66 -44.43
CA LYS A 767 -30.53 -43.53 -45.07
C LYS A 767 -29.85 -42.18 -44.79
N ASN A 768 -30.60 -41.11 -44.51
CA ASN A 768 -30.06 -39.77 -44.29
C ASN A 768 -29.24 -39.71 -42.99
N ILE A 769 -29.73 -40.34 -41.91
CA ILE A 769 -28.99 -40.45 -40.64
C ILE A 769 -27.70 -41.24 -40.84
N LYS A 770 -27.77 -42.37 -41.55
CA LYS A 770 -26.59 -43.21 -41.84
C LYS A 770 -25.56 -42.54 -42.76
N SER A 771 -25.95 -41.51 -43.51
CA SER A 771 -25.08 -40.78 -44.43
C SER A 771 -24.32 -39.62 -43.80
N LYS A 772 -24.73 -39.18 -42.59
CA LYS A 772 -24.08 -38.07 -41.86
C LYS A 772 -23.02 -38.59 -40.90
N SER A 773 -21.99 -37.78 -40.68
CA SER A 773 -21.00 -38.08 -39.64
C SER A 773 -21.64 -37.97 -38.25
N ARG A 774 -21.06 -38.65 -37.26
CA ARG A 774 -21.48 -38.53 -35.86
C ARG A 774 -21.38 -37.06 -35.38
N GLU A 775 -20.38 -36.34 -35.86
CA GLU A 775 -20.15 -34.92 -35.58
C GLU A 775 -21.30 -34.05 -36.10
N GLU A 776 -21.70 -34.21 -37.36
CA GLU A 776 -22.84 -33.47 -37.93
C GLU A 776 -24.15 -33.74 -37.20
N LEU A 777 -24.38 -35.00 -36.78
CA LEU A 777 -25.57 -35.38 -36.02
C LEU A 777 -25.53 -34.77 -34.61
N PHE A 778 -24.37 -34.79 -33.96
CA PHE A 778 -24.20 -34.19 -32.64
C PHE A 778 -24.42 -32.68 -32.67
N GLU A 779 -23.87 -31.98 -33.66
CA GLU A 779 -24.08 -30.55 -33.84
C GLU A 779 -25.55 -30.22 -34.06
N LEU A 780 -26.25 -30.99 -34.90
CA LEU A 780 -27.68 -30.79 -35.13
C LEU A 780 -28.50 -31.01 -33.87
N ARG A 781 -28.18 -32.04 -33.08
CA ARG A 781 -28.79 -32.30 -31.77
C ARG A 781 -28.56 -31.13 -30.81
N GLU A 782 -27.32 -30.69 -30.66
CA GLU A 782 -26.97 -29.60 -29.75
C GLU A 782 -27.60 -28.28 -30.16
N LYS A 783 -27.63 -28.00 -31.47
CA LYS A 783 -28.34 -26.86 -32.05
C LYS A 783 -29.83 -26.93 -31.71
N ALA A 784 -30.47 -28.09 -31.82
CA ALA A 784 -31.87 -28.27 -31.45
C ALA A 784 -32.12 -28.04 -29.96
N LEU A 785 -31.40 -28.72 -29.08
CA LEU A 785 -31.60 -28.64 -27.63
C LEU A 785 -31.30 -27.23 -27.09
N THR A 786 -30.24 -26.58 -27.58
CA THR A 786 -29.88 -25.22 -27.15
C THR A 786 -30.95 -24.21 -27.57
N ASN A 787 -31.44 -24.28 -28.81
CA ASN A 787 -32.47 -23.33 -29.27
C ASN A 787 -33.83 -23.61 -28.60
N LEU A 788 -34.12 -24.87 -28.27
CA LEU A 788 -35.29 -25.25 -27.48
C LEU A 788 -35.24 -24.63 -26.07
N GLU A 789 -34.09 -24.71 -25.40
CA GLU A 789 -33.89 -24.10 -24.08
C GLU A 789 -34.02 -22.58 -24.13
N VAL A 790 -33.42 -21.94 -25.14
CA VAL A 790 -33.53 -20.50 -25.36
C VAL A 790 -34.99 -20.08 -25.54
N LEU A 791 -35.74 -20.76 -26.42
CA LEU A 791 -37.16 -20.47 -26.67
C LEU A 791 -37.98 -20.64 -25.38
N THR A 792 -37.77 -21.74 -24.65
CA THR A 792 -38.44 -22.02 -23.37
C THR A 792 -38.18 -20.92 -22.33
N LYS A 793 -36.94 -20.44 -22.24
CA LYS A 793 -36.57 -19.36 -21.32
C LYS A 793 -37.23 -18.04 -21.70
N ILE A 794 -37.27 -17.71 -22.99
CA ILE A 794 -37.94 -16.51 -23.50
C ILE A 794 -39.44 -16.60 -23.22
N GLU A 795 -40.10 -17.73 -23.52
CA GLU A 795 -41.52 -17.97 -23.22
C GLU A 795 -41.84 -17.74 -21.73
N LYS A 796 -41.03 -18.30 -20.83
CA LYS A 796 -41.19 -18.13 -19.39
C LYS A 796 -41.12 -16.66 -18.97
N GLN A 797 -40.19 -15.89 -19.56
CA GLN A 797 -40.05 -14.47 -19.30
C GLN A 797 -41.22 -13.66 -19.88
N PHE A 798 -41.74 -14.03 -21.05
CA PHE A 798 -42.95 -13.44 -21.64
C PHE A 798 -44.17 -13.63 -20.73
N LYS A 799 -44.42 -14.86 -20.26
CA LYS A 799 -45.51 -15.18 -19.31
C LYS A 799 -45.40 -14.36 -18.03
N LEU A 800 -44.20 -14.29 -17.44
CA LEU A 800 -43.95 -13.53 -16.22
C LEU A 800 -44.22 -12.02 -16.41
N THR A 801 -43.69 -11.46 -17.50
CA THR A 801 -43.86 -10.03 -17.83
C THR A 801 -45.33 -9.69 -18.10
N HIS A 802 -46.03 -10.57 -18.83
CA HIS A 802 -47.45 -10.39 -19.12
C HIS A 802 -48.31 -10.42 -17.85
N SER A 803 -48.08 -11.40 -16.97
CA SER A 803 -48.78 -11.51 -15.68
C SER A 803 -48.59 -10.27 -14.80
N GLN A 804 -47.38 -9.73 -14.75
CA GLN A 804 -47.11 -8.47 -14.03
C GLN A 804 -47.87 -7.28 -14.63
N ARG A 805 -47.90 -7.15 -15.97
CA ARG A 805 -48.67 -6.10 -16.65
C ARG A 805 -50.16 -6.20 -16.35
N LEU A 806 -50.73 -7.40 -16.42
CA LEU A 806 -52.14 -7.62 -16.07
C LEU A 806 -52.43 -7.26 -14.62
N LYS A 807 -51.53 -7.55 -13.67
CA LYS A 807 -51.69 -7.17 -12.27
C LYS A 807 -51.76 -5.65 -12.08
N GLU A 808 -50.90 -4.90 -12.75
CA GLU A 808 -50.91 -3.43 -12.69
C GLU A 808 -52.16 -2.82 -13.33
N LEU A 809 -52.57 -3.35 -14.50
CA LEU A 809 -53.78 -2.93 -15.20
C LEU A 809 -55.04 -3.22 -14.37
N ASN A 810 -55.14 -4.40 -13.77
CA ASN A 810 -56.21 -4.73 -12.82
C ASN A 810 -56.15 -3.82 -11.58
N GLY A 811 -54.96 -3.49 -11.10
CA GLY A 811 -54.76 -2.49 -10.05
C GLY A 811 -55.30 -1.12 -10.42
N ALA A 812 -55.14 -0.69 -11.68
CA ALA A 812 -55.71 0.56 -12.18
C ALA A 812 -57.24 0.54 -12.19
N ILE A 813 -57.86 -0.56 -12.64
CA ILE A 813 -59.31 -0.77 -12.55
C ILE A 813 -59.79 -0.66 -11.09
N VAL A 814 -59.12 -1.33 -10.16
CA VAL A 814 -59.47 -1.29 -8.73
C VAL A 814 -59.32 0.12 -8.15
N ARG A 815 -58.25 0.84 -8.53
CA ARG A 815 -58.03 2.24 -8.10
C ARG A 815 -59.13 3.15 -8.64
N PHE A 816 -59.57 2.95 -9.89
CA PHE A 816 -60.67 3.69 -10.49
C PHE A 816 -61.98 3.50 -9.72
N TYR A 817 -62.39 2.26 -9.44
CA TYR A 817 -63.59 2.00 -8.64
C TYR A 817 -63.49 2.56 -7.21
N LYS A 818 -62.31 2.50 -6.58
CA LYS A 818 -62.09 3.14 -5.27
C LYS A 818 -62.20 4.66 -5.35
N ALA A 819 -61.70 5.29 -6.41
CA ALA A 819 -61.79 6.73 -6.63
C ALA A 819 -63.25 7.16 -6.88
N GLN A 820 -64.01 6.40 -7.67
CA GLN A 820 -65.44 6.63 -7.89
C GLN A 820 -66.21 6.56 -6.56
N LYS A 821 -65.99 5.51 -5.76
CA LYS A 821 -66.63 5.35 -4.45
C LYS A 821 -66.28 6.49 -3.48
N ARG A 822 -65.02 6.96 -3.49
CA ARG A 822 -64.58 8.13 -2.69
C ARG A 822 -65.21 9.44 -3.20
N ALA A 823 -65.35 9.62 -4.51
CA ALA A 823 -65.99 10.79 -5.10
C ALA A 823 -67.49 10.83 -4.77
N GLU A 824 -68.18 9.68 -4.81
CA GLU A 824 -69.57 9.56 -4.35
C GLU A 824 -69.72 9.88 -2.86
N GLN A 825 -68.78 9.40 -2.02
CA GLN A 825 -68.79 9.70 -0.58
C GLN A 825 -68.53 11.19 -0.32
N LYS A 826 -67.56 11.80 -1.01
CA LYS A 826 -67.31 13.25 -0.94
C LYS A 826 -68.49 14.07 -1.47
N ALA A 827 -69.16 13.64 -2.54
CA ALA A 827 -70.35 14.31 -3.04
C ALA A 827 -71.50 14.27 -2.02
N LYS A 828 -71.70 13.14 -1.34
CA LYS A 828 -72.65 13.01 -0.22
C LYS A 828 -72.28 13.92 0.95
N GLU A 829 -71.00 14.02 1.29
CA GLU A 829 -70.49 14.92 2.34
C GLU A 829 -70.61 16.41 1.95
N GLU A 830 -70.35 16.77 0.69
CA GLU A 830 -70.52 18.13 0.17
C GLU A 830 -71.99 18.52 0.06
N GLU A 831 -72.88 17.60 -0.28
CA GLU A 831 -74.32 17.82 -0.28
C GLU A 831 -74.85 18.00 1.15
N ALA A 832 -74.31 17.24 2.12
CA ALA A 832 -74.55 17.46 3.54
C ALA A 832 -74.01 18.82 4.03
N LYS A 833 -72.80 19.22 3.60
CA LYS A 833 -72.20 20.52 3.92
C LYS A 833 -72.94 21.69 3.26
N LYS A 834 -73.44 21.54 2.03
CA LYS A 834 -74.28 22.55 1.35
C LYS A 834 -75.65 22.69 2.00
N LYS A 835 -76.23 21.60 2.52
CA LYS A 835 -77.44 21.68 3.36
C LYS A 835 -77.17 22.39 4.68
N ALA A 836 -76.03 22.13 5.33
CA ALA A 836 -75.64 22.82 6.56
C ALA A 836 -75.34 24.32 6.33
N ALA A 837 -74.59 24.67 5.28
CA ALA A 837 -74.22 26.06 4.96
C ALA A 837 -75.43 26.93 4.53
N LYS A 838 -76.49 26.32 3.98
CA LYS A 838 -77.75 27.00 3.65
C LYS A 838 -78.65 27.24 4.87
N ILE A 839 -78.39 26.55 5.98
CA ILE A 839 -79.06 26.78 7.27
C ILE A 839 -78.36 27.91 8.04
N ASP A 840 -77.03 28.03 7.92
CA ASP A 840 -76.24 29.08 8.58
C ASP A 840 -76.33 30.47 7.89
N THR A 841 -76.63 30.53 6.58
CA THR A 841 -76.74 31.81 5.85
C THR A 841 -78.09 32.52 6.02
N ASP A 842 -79.12 31.83 6.53
CA ASP A 842 -80.40 32.44 6.88
C ASP A 842 -80.43 32.99 8.33
N ALA A 843 -79.37 32.79 9.12
CA ALA A 843 -79.34 33.07 10.56
C ALA A 843 -78.45 34.25 11.00
N ILE A 844 -77.71 34.91 10.10
CA ILE A 844 -76.74 35.97 10.45
C ILE A 844 -76.96 37.26 9.62
N GLU A 845 -78.22 37.72 9.56
CA GLU A 845 -78.60 39.12 9.34
C GLU A 845 -79.60 39.54 10.45
N GLN A 846 -79.18 39.46 11.72
CA GLN A 846 -79.77 40.23 12.83
C GLN A 846 -78.87 40.14 14.08
N GLU A 847 -78.26 41.28 14.43
CA GLU A 847 -77.67 41.64 15.74
C GLU A 847 -76.46 40.80 16.20
N GLY A 848 -75.33 41.31 16.66
CA GLY A 848 -74.95 42.61 17.21
C GLY A 848 -73.97 42.36 18.37
N PHE A 849 -72.84 43.08 18.36
CA PHE A 849 -71.92 43.40 19.48
C PHE A 849 -70.84 42.41 19.98
N HIS A 850 -69.62 43.00 20.10
CA HIS A 850 -68.53 42.90 21.11
C HIS A 850 -68.23 41.55 21.79
N ASP A 851 -67.01 41.17 22.18
CA ASP A 851 -65.71 41.82 22.35
C ASP A 851 -64.65 40.68 22.54
N ASN A 852 -63.39 41.01 22.28
CA ASN A 852 -62.15 40.52 22.91
C ASN A 852 -61.69 39.04 22.88
N ASP A 853 -60.43 38.94 22.41
CA ASP A 853 -59.26 38.25 22.97
C ASP A 853 -59.06 36.72 22.89
N ASP A 854 -57.78 36.44 22.57
CA ASP A 854 -56.91 35.33 22.97
C ASP A 854 -56.93 33.97 22.23
N ASP A 855 -55.89 33.82 21.39
CA ASP A 855 -54.74 32.90 21.56
C ASP A 855 -54.88 31.34 21.51
N ILE A 856 -53.96 30.78 20.71
CA ILE A 856 -53.10 29.59 20.97
C ILE A 856 -53.52 28.16 20.53
N PHE A 857 -52.65 27.60 19.66
CA PHE A 857 -52.06 26.23 19.49
C PHE A 857 -52.96 24.97 19.38
N GLU A 858 -52.76 24.08 18.36
CA GLU A 858 -51.79 22.93 18.31
C GLU A 858 -52.08 21.90 19.43
N ASP A 859 -52.16 20.57 19.29
CA ASP A 859 -51.84 19.61 18.25
C ASP A 859 -52.36 18.21 18.70
N ALA A 860 -52.38 17.24 17.76
CA ALA A 860 -52.02 15.82 17.94
C ALA A 860 -52.90 14.69 18.57
N PHE A 861 -52.58 13.48 18.05
CA PHE A 861 -52.44 12.13 18.67
C PHE A 861 -53.46 10.95 18.46
N GLU A 862 -52.87 9.82 17.99
CA GLU A 862 -53.04 8.34 18.21
C GLU A 862 -54.46 7.68 18.26
N ASP A 863 -54.74 6.43 17.88
CA ASP A 863 -54.14 5.14 18.30
C ASP A 863 -54.86 3.88 17.69
N ALA A 864 -54.22 2.71 17.84
CA ALA A 864 -54.61 1.27 17.92
C ALA A 864 -55.87 0.59 17.28
N SER A 865 -55.71 -0.69 16.85
CA SER A 865 -56.36 -1.93 17.42
C SER A 865 -56.49 -3.15 16.44
N GLU A 866 -56.82 -4.31 17.04
CA GLU A 866 -56.50 -5.74 16.76
C GLU A 866 -57.52 -6.57 15.92
N GLY A 867 -57.24 -7.87 15.67
CA GLY A 867 -58.20 -8.96 15.97
C GLY A 867 -58.54 -10.08 14.95
N ASP A 868 -58.02 -11.30 15.20
CA ASP A 868 -58.61 -12.68 15.16
C ASP A 868 -59.09 -13.46 13.89
N GLY A 869 -58.59 -14.71 13.75
CA GLY A 869 -59.39 -15.94 14.05
C GLY A 869 -59.57 -17.09 13.02
N ILE A 870 -59.11 -18.31 13.39
CA ILE A 870 -59.77 -19.66 13.34
C ILE A 870 -59.20 -20.83 12.46
N GLU A 871 -58.74 -21.88 13.20
CA GLU A 871 -58.78 -23.38 13.12
C GLU A 871 -58.20 -24.19 11.91
N ASP A 872 -57.25 -25.14 12.06
CA ASP A 872 -57.11 -26.47 12.76
C ASP A 872 -57.36 -27.64 11.75
N GLU A 873 -56.78 -28.85 11.73
CA GLU A 873 -55.79 -29.61 12.51
C GLU A 873 -55.42 -30.87 11.65
N SER A 874 -54.22 -31.46 11.78
CA SER A 874 -54.02 -32.94 11.95
C SER A 874 -52.54 -33.38 11.88
N LYS A 875 -52.24 -34.34 12.75
CA LYS A 875 -50.95 -34.82 13.27
C LYS A 875 -50.52 -36.14 12.60
N PHE A 876 -49.22 -36.50 12.57
CA PHE A 876 -48.63 -37.53 13.47
C PHE A 876 -47.14 -37.91 13.19
N SER A 877 -46.41 -37.99 14.32
CA SER A 877 -45.22 -38.79 14.76
C SER A 877 -43.89 -38.94 14.00
N LYS A 878 -42.86 -38.48 14.74
CA LYS A 878 -41.51 -39.03 15.02
C LYS A 878 -41.31 -40.55 14.88
N ASN A 879 -40.14 -41.00 14.40
CA ASN A 879 -39.04 -41.50 15.25
C ASN A 879 -37.77 -41.94 14.47
N LYS A 880 -36.62 -41.74 15.16
CA LYS A 880 -35.38 -42.54 15.24
C LYS A 880 -34.31 -42.56 14.14
N ASP A 881 -33.18 -41.93 14.50
CA ASP A 881 -31.84 -42.51 14.76
C ASP A 881 -31.07 -43.34 13.73
N HIS A 882 -29.76 -43.04 13.74
CA HIS A 882 -28.57 -43.88 13.46
C HIS A 882 -28.12 -44.06 12.00
N ASP A 883 -27.01 -43.41 11.62
CA ASP A 883 -25.66 -44.01 11.63
C ASP A 883 -24.66 -43.30 10.70
N GLU A 884 -23.40 -43.39 11.12
CA GLU A 884 -22.16 -42.89 10.54
C GLU A 884 -21.82 -43.55 9.19
N LEU A 885 -21.30 -42.74 8.24
CA LEU A 885 -20.03 -42.93 7.54
C LEU A 885 -19.71 -41.73 6.64
#